data_AF-A0A6B1E2B5-F1
#
_entry.id   AF-A0A6B1E2B5-F1
#
_cell.length_a   1.000
_cell.length_b   1.000
_cell.length_c   1.000
_cell.angle_alpha   90.00
_cell.angle_beta   90.00
_cell.angle_gamma   90.00
#
_symmetry.space_group_name_H-M   'P 1'
#
loop_
_entity.id
_entity.type
_entity.pdbx_description
1 polymer ?
#
loop_
_entity_poly.entity_id
_entity_poly.type
_entity_poly.pdbx_seq_one_letter_code
_entity_poly.pdbx_strand_id
1 'polypeptide(L)'
;MAFDLEALVGHLYIVGGRVINVNPPGALVEVSPATAARGREGDTFFILILPSGSIAPTTFYEQLAQLAAERYFSMGGSLALALRNMFQQINRNLYDHNLEHAASGKQQFETSMIAAVLNEDDMVVARVGPVISALQTAGLTLTFPNDLSEEAPLFSVPLGLLPEPDVAMVRYGVNAGSRLVLADASLADIPAERLTSILLENDIGKVLDGLRRAIRFQCQLMLVELVPPEYEAPLLAAPGESSHEVQMRLGEARMQLEADNPQWQLPRRGDFGSLLSWGLARLAGKAAGFFHALGALFQRFFPLPSTAPSRRASSGTLILTVLLIPLIIVSIVTVSWVSNLGETEFEQCLSQLQETASLARSIDSSNRRSTISAWNATLQVADACAVLRPDDPFVNTMQREAQALIDTINKVKRREAAPLTNFENAAISRIRLQGTDLYALDDRNNLVYHVSLSDNGKQALRQDPVSRMRLGATYEGYTIGQIVDIAFDSYSGQLAMLDANGTLLRCEPQIILNCDAQRMINAEDWQNPISLTIWNRNIYILDSESGQIWRYDPSGSSYVSAPREYFSGTARPNLRNVVDFTISADGVVYVLYADGVMKSYISGREAPFVFSGFNEGSEPHVVRTEGFALNDSAFAPGFFLISRGARTIYETTVAGTFIDSYQAFDQSKLELISAVVAYSEQNIVYVASGNTIFHIDMAVQ
;
A
#
# COMPACT_ATOMS: atom_id res chain seq x y z
N MET A 1 39.74 -16.26 -22.18
CA MET A 1 39.41 -15.26 -21.16
C MET A 1 37.99 -15.58 -20.76
N ALA A 2 37.78 -16.00 -19.51
CA ALA A 2 36.44 -16.34 -19.03
C ALA A 2 35.63 -15.04 -19.01
N PHE A 3 34.47 -15.03 -19.67
CA PHE A 3 33.54 -13.92 -19.59
C PHE A 3 32.77 -14.09 -18.29
N ASP A 4 32.84 -13.12 -17.38
CA ASP A 4 31.94 -13.09 -16.23
C ASP A 4 30.52 -12.84 -16.76
N LEU A 5 29.64 -13.84 -16.72
CA LEU A 5 28.26 -13.70 -17.18
C LEU A 5 27.44 -12.92 -16.14
N GLU A 6 26.80 -11.84 -16.56
CA GLU A 6 25.77 -11.14 -15.78
C GLU A 6 24.38 -11.70 -16.11
N ALA A 7 23.38 -11.42 -15.26
CA ALA A 7 22.03 -11.94 -15.41
C ALA A 7 20.99 -10.80 -15.44
N LEU A 8 20.26 -10.68 -16.55
CA LEU A 8 19.05 -9.87 -16.64
C LEU A 8 17.86 -10.70 -16.17
N VAL A 9 17.11 -10.20 -15.20
CA VAL A 9 16.02 -10.95 -14.58
C VAL A 9 14.69 -10.25 -14.84
N GLY A 10 13.75 -11.02 -15.39
CA GLY A 10 12.36 -10.65 -15.57
C GLY A 10 11.45 -11.55 -14.75
N HIS A 11 10.29 -11.05 -14.34
CA HIS A 11 9.29 -11.85 -13.63
C HIS A 11 7.95 -11.76 -14.33
N LEU A 12 7.17 -12.83 -14.22
CA LEU A 12 5.76 -12.82 -14.60
C LEU A 12 4.96 -13.46 -13.47
N TYR A 13 3.99 -12.71 -12.98
CA TYR A 13 3.06 -13.18 -11.97
C TYR A 13 1.65 -13.00 -12.50
N ILE A 14 0.96 -14.10 -12.78
CA ILE A 14 -0.42 -14.14 -13.30
C ILE A 14 -1.31 -14.80 -12.25
N VAL A 15 -2.39 -14.13 -11.86
CA VAL A 15 -3.44 -14.67 -10.99
C VAL A 15 -4.79 -14.41 -11.64
N GLY A 16 -5.56 -15.47 -11.89
CA GLY A 16 -6.88 -15.38 -12.51
C GLY A 16 -6.89 -14.76 -13.92
N GLY A 17 -5.82 -14.94 -14.69
CA GLY A 17 -5.64 -14.44 -16.06
C GLY A 17 -5.16 -12.99 -16.16
N ARG A 18 -4.84 -12.34 -15.03
CA ARG A 18 -4.29 -10.98 -14.99
C ARG A 18 -2.84 -10.98 -14.53
N VAL A 19 -2.00 -10.19 -15.19
CA VAL A 19 -0.62 -9.94 -14.75
C VAL A 19 -0.64 -9.02 -13.54
N ILE A 20 0.04 -9.41 -12.48
CA ILE A 20 0.32 -8.64 -11.28
C ILE A 20 1.71 -8.01 -11.48
N ASN A 21 1.80 -6.69 -11.45
CA ASN A 21 3.07 -5.95 -11.63
C ASN A 21 3.87 -5.88 -10.31
N VAL A 22 4.10 -7.04 -9.69
CA VAL A 22 5.03 -7.24 -8.57
C VAL A 22 5.80 -8.53 -8.82
N ASN A 23 7.02 -8.63 -8.29
CA ASN A 23 7.76 -9.88 -8.36
C ASN A 23 6.99 -10.97 -7.58
N PRO A 24 7.00 -12.24 -8.05
CA PRO A 24 6.46 -13.35 -7.27
C PRO A 24 7.08 -13.34 -5.86
N PRO A 25 6.29 -13.45 -4.78
CA PRO A 25 6.81 -13.31 -3.40
C PRO A 25 7.97 -14.24 -3.05
N GLY A 26 8.00 -15.46 -3.62
CA GLY A 26 9.09 -16.40 -3.42
C GLY A 26 10.25 -16.27 -4.40
N ALA A 27 10.28 -15.24 -5.25
CA ALA A 27 11.34 -14.99 -6.22
C ALA A 27 12.46 -14.15 -5.58
N LEU A 28 13.68 -14.67 -5.58
CA LEU A 28 14.87 -13.96 -5.10
C LEU A 28 16.05 -14.25 -6.03
N VAL A 29 16.83 -13.20 -6.28
CA VAL A 29 18.13 -13.29 -6.96
C VAL A 29 19.16 -12.62 -6.08
N GLU A 30 20.21 -13.36 -5.73
CA GLU A 30 21.24 -12.88 -4.83
C GLU A 30 22.62 -13.24 -5.39
N VAL A 31 23.48 -12.23 -5.48
CA VAL A 31 24.90 -12.40 -5.79
C VAL A 31 25.66 -12.71 -4.51
N SER A 32 26.83 -13.35 -4.63
CA SER A 32 27.64 -13.72 -3.48
C SER A 32 27.87 -12.57 -2.49
N PRO A 33 27.40 -12.69 -1.22
CA PRO A 33 27.66 -11.70 -0.21
C PRO A 33 29.12 -11.73 0.24
N ALA A 34 29.62 -10.63 0.81
CA ALA A 34 31.00 -10.56 1.32
C ALA A 34 31.31 -11.60 2.43
N THR A 35 30.28 -12.15 3.06
CA THR A 35 30.37 -13.17 4.11
C THR A 35 30.24 -14.60 3.58
N ALA A 36 30.19 -14.80 2.25
CA ALA A 36 30.01 -16.11 1.66
C ALA A 36 31.15 -17.07 2.04
N ALA A 37 30.81 -18.35 2.16
CA ALA A 37 31.77 -19.40 2.40
C ALA A 37 32.76 -19.50 1.24
N ARG A 38 33.99 -19.92 1.54
CA ARG A 38 35.03 -20.08 0.52
C ARG A 38 34.57 -21.01 -0.61
N GLY A 39 34.75 -20.56 -1.85
CA GLY A 39 34.29 -21.25 -3.06
C GLY A 39 32.89 -20.85 -3.53
N ARG A 40 32.35 -19.75 -2.99
CA ARG A 40 31.04 -19.16 -3.35
C ARG A 40 31.16 -17.74 -3.88
N GLU A 41 32.37 -17.17 -3.94
CA GLU A 41 32.60 -15.75 -4.19
C GLU A 41 32.12 -15.30 -5.58
N GLY A 42 32.04 -16.22 -6.55
CA GLY A 42 31.56 -15.98 -7.91
C GLY A 42 30.16 -16.53 -8.21
N ASP A 43 29.45 -17.03 -7.20
CA ASP A 43 28.13 -17.64 -7.40
C ASP A 43 27.04 -16.57 -7.50
N THR A 44 26.12 -16.74 -8.46
CA THR A 44 24.83 -16.06 -8.48
C THR A 44 23.71 -17.07 -8.21
N PHE A 45 22.92 -16.81 -7.19
CA PHE A 45 21.85 -17.68 -6.70
C PHE A 45 20.49 -17.16 -7.14
N PHE A 46 19.70 -18.02 -7.78
CA PHE A 46 18.33 -17.76 -8.20
C PHE A 46 17.40 -18.74 -7.49
N ILE A 47 16.29 -18.27 -6.95
CA ILE A 47 15.31 -19.13 -6.31
C ILE A 47 13.89 -18.65 -6.59
N LEU A 48 12.99 -19.62 -6.77
CA LEU A 48 11.55 -19.39 -6.83
C LEU A 48 10.86 -20.40 -5.91
N ILE A 49 10.22 -19.88 -4.87
CA ILE A 49 9.39 -20.64 -3.93
C ILE A 49 7.91 -20.39 -4.26
N LEU A 50 7.16 -21.49 -4.34
CA LEU A 50 5.79 -21.49 -4.83
C LEU A 50 4.85 -22.12 -3.78
N PRO A 51 3.64 -21.58 -3.61
CA PRO A 51 2.64 -22.19 -2.73
C PRO A 51 2.31 -23.61 -3.19
N SER A 52 2.18 -24.54 -2.24
CA SER A 52 1.58 -25.85 -2.45
C SER A 52 0.54 -26.09 -1.36
N GLY A 53 -0.64 -26.59 -1.71
CA GLY A 53 -1.71 -26.74 -0.72
C GLY A 53 -2.21 -25.40 -0.14
N SER A 54 -2.04 -25.20 1.17
CA SER A 54 -2.53 -24.00 1.86
C SER A 54 -1.63 -22.78 1.57
N ILE A 55 -2.24 -21.68 1.16
CA ILE A 55 -1.51 -20.46 0.78
C ILE A 55 -1.08 -19.72 2.05
N ALA A 56 0.23 -19.51 2.21
CA ALA A 56 0.81 -18.72 3.29
C ALA A 56 0.81 -17.22 2.95
N PRO A 57 1.01 -16.32 3.92
CA PRO A 57 1.25 -14.90 3.65
C PRO A 57 2.46 -14.67 2.73
N THR A 58 2.51 -13.58 1.97
CA THR A 58 3.63 -13.29 1.05
C THR A 58 4.97 -13.20 1.76
N THR A 59 4.99 -12.62 2.97
CA THR A 59 6.18 -12.49 3.83
C THR A 59 6.81 -13.83 4.17
N PHE A 60 6.01 -14.89 4.27
CA PHE A 60 6.53 -16.24 4.52
C PHE A 60 7.39 -16.72 3.35
N TYR A 61 6.94 -16.54 2.10
CA TYR A 61 7.70 -16.94 0.92
C TYR A 61 8.96 -16.08 0.73
N GLU A 62 8.87 -14.78 0.99
CA GLU A 62 10.01 -13.85 0.95
C GLU A 62 11.09 -14.23 1.97
N GLN A 63 10.68 -14.48 3.22
CA GLN A 63 11.59 -14.91 4.29
C GLN A 63 12.20 -16.28 4.01
N LEU A 64 11.43 -17.21 3.44
CA LEU A 64 11.93 -18.55 3.11
C LEU A 64 12.94 -18.49 1.96
N ALA A 65 12.74 -17.60 0.98
CA ALA A 65 13.69 -17.37 -0.10
C ALA A 65 14.99 -16.75 0.42
N GLN A 66 14.89 -15.74 1.30
CA GLN A 66 16.05 -15.13 1.94
C GLN A 66 16.82 -16.14 2.79
N LEU A 67 16.11 -16.93 3.60
CA LEU A 67 16.72 -17.99 4.42
C LEU A 67 17.44 -19.01 3.54
N ALA A 68 16.84 -19.41 2.41
CA ALA A 68 17.47 -20.36 1.49
C ALA A 68 18.78 -19.81 0.90
N ALA A 69 18.80 -18.54 0.49
CA ALA A 69 20.01 -17.88 0.00
C ALA A 69 21.10 -17.78 1.08
N GLU A 70 20.75 -17.32 2.28
CA GLU A 70 21.66 -17.27 3.43
C GLU A 70 22.27 -18.64 3.74
N ARG A 71 21.44 -19.69 3.75
CA ARG A 71 21.91 -21.07 3.98
C ARG A 71 22.84 -21.51 2.86
N TYR A 72 22.48 -21.28 1.60
CA TYR A 72 23.31 -21.63 0.47
C TYR A 72 24.71 -20.98 0.55
N PHE A 73 24.78 -19.66 0.73
CA PHE A 73 26.06 -18.93 0.78
C PHE A 73 26.88 -19.25 2.03
N SER A 74 26.27 -19.68 3.14
CA SER A 74 27.00 -20.11 4.34
C SER A 74 27.62 -21.52 4.23
N MET A 75 27.22 -22.34 3.24
CA MET A 75 27.65 -23.73 3.10
C MET A 75 28.85 -23.89 2.17
N GLY A 76 29.96 -24.38 2.71
CA GLY A 76 31.11 -24.84 1.92
C GLY A 76 30.87 -26.21 1.26
N GLY A 77 31.73 -26.57 0.30
CA GLY A 77 31.68 -27.85 -0.42
C GLY A 77 31.22 -27.71 -1.87
N SER A 78 30.86 -28.81 -2.53
CA SER A 78 30.42 -28.78 -3.94
C SER A 78 29.05 -28.11 -4.09
N LEU A 79 28.80 -27.48 -5.26
CA LEU A 79 27.51 -26.85 -5.60
C LEU A 79 26.31 -27.77 -5.33
N ALA A 80 26.37 -29.01 -5.84
CA ALA A 80 25.32 -30.00 -5.67
C ALA A 80 25.08 -30.37 -4.19
N LEU A 81 26.14 -30.48 -3.39
CA LEU A 81 26.01 -30.83 -1.97
C LEU A 81 25.39 -29.67 -1.17
N ALA A 82 25.83 -28.43 -1.41
CA ALA A 82 25.27 -27.26 -0.75
C ALA A 82 23.78 -27.07 -1.09
N LEU A 83 23.40 -27.21 -2.36
CA LEU A 83 21.99 -27.18 -2.76
C LEU A 83 21.19 -28.30 -2.05
N ARG A 84 21.69 -29.55 -2.01
CA ARG A 84 20.97 -30.65 -1.33
C ARG A 84 20.77 -30.33 0.14
N ASN A 85 21.80 -29.87 0.83
CA ASN A 85 21.74 -29.54 2.24
C ASN A 85 20.80 -28.37 2.51
N MET A 86 20.78 -27.35 1.65
CA MET A 86 19.83 -26.24 1.71
C MET A 86 18.39 -26.74 1.61
N PHE A 87 18.06 -27.54 0.57
CA PHE A 87 16.72 -28.14 0.43
C PHE A 87 16.34 -28.99 1.65
N GLN A 88 17.26 -29.82 2.16
CA GLN A 88 17.02 -30.66 3.34
C GLN A 88 16.77 -29.83 4.61
N GLN A 89 17.50 -28.74 4.81
CA GLN A 89 17.34 -27.88 5.99
C GLN A 89 16.03 -27.10 5.94
N ILE A 90 15.69 -26.52 4.78
CA ILE A 90 14.41 -25.83 4.56
C ILE A 90 13.24 -26.82 4.76
N ASN A 91 13.33 -28.02 4.20
CA ASN A 91 12.30 -29.06 4.39
C ASN A 91 12.11 -29.42 5.86
N ARG A 92 13.20 -29.60 6.60
CA ARG A 92 13.14 -29.98 8.01
C ARG A 92 12.40 -28.92 8.84
N ASN A 93 12.72 -27.64 8.63
CA ASN A 93 12.04 -26.55 9.32
C ASN A 93 10.52 -26.54 9.03
N LEU A 94 10.13 -26.77 7.78
CA LEU A 94 8.71 -26.85 7.39
C LEU A 94 8.02 -28.09 7.95
N TYR A 95 8.68 -29.25 7.89
CA TYR A 95 8.16 -30.52 8.38
C TYR A 95 7.95 -30.49 9.91
N ASP A 96 8.92 -29.97 10.66
CA ASP A 96 8.82 -29.84 12.12
C ASP A 96 7.70 -28.86 12.49
N HIS A 97 7.60 -27.72 11.80
CA HIS A 97 6.49 -26.77 11.97
C HIS A 97 5.13 -27.43 11.73
N ASN A 98 4.98 -28.14 10.61
CA ASN A 98 3.73 -28.82 10.25
C ASN A 98 3.36 -29.92 11.25
N LEU A 99 4.35 -30.66 11.77
CA LEU A 99 4.15 -31.72 12.75
C LEU A 99 3.63 -31.17 14.08
N GLU A 100 4.20 -30.06 14.58
CA GLU A 100 3.73 -29.37 15.79
C GLU A 100 2.31 -28.82 15.62
N HIS A 101 2.00 -28.28 14.44
CA HIS A 101 0.73 -27.60 14.17
C HIS A 101 -0.41 -28.58 13.79
N ALA A 102 -0.07 -29.78 13.29
CA ALA A 102 -1.01 -30.87 13.03
C ALA A 102 -1.80 -31.28 14.29
N ALA A 103 -1.13 -31.31 15.44
CA ALA A 103 -1.75 -31.71 16.71
C ALA A 103 -2.69 -30.64 17.30
N SER A 104 -2.52 -29.37 16.91
CA SER A 104 -3.26 -28.22 17.46
C SER A 104 -4.32 -27.65 16.51
N GLY A 105 -4.51 -28.23 15.32
CA GLY A 105 -5.50 -27.81 14.33
C GLY A 105 -5.19 -26.46 13.67
N LYS A 106 -3.94 -25.98 13.77
CA LYS A 106 -3.48 -24.75 13.13
C LYS A 106 -3.04 -25.01 11.68
N GLN A 107 -2.93 -23.95 10.88
CA GLN A 107 -2.61 -24.03 9.45
C GLN A 107 -1.21 -24.64 9.21
N GLN A 108 -1.13 -25.56 8.25
CA GLN A 108 0.10 -26.22 7.79
C GLN A 108 0.57 -25.59 6.48
N PHE A 109 1.87 -25.49 6.28
CA PHE A 109 2.46 -24.86 5.09
C PHE A 109 3.25 -25.88 4.28
N GLU A 110 2.87 -26.01 3.01
CA GLU A 110 3.58 -26.84 2.03
C GLU A 110 4.08 -25.92 0.90
N THR A 111 5.28 -26.18 0.40
CA THR A 111 5.88 -25.31 -0.62
C THR A 111 6.61 -26.11 -1.66
N SER A 112 6.52 -25.67 -2.91
CA SER A 112 7.37 -26.18 -3.98
C SER A 112 8.52 -25.21 -4.19
N MET A 113 9.70 -25.70 -4.53
CA MET A 113 10.90 -24.88 -4.59
C MET A 113 11.76 -25.30 -5.77
N ILE A 114 12.19 -24.31 -6.55
CA ILE A 114 13.20 -24.47 -7.58
C ILE A 114 14.30 -23.43 -7.37
N ALA A 115 15.55 -23.88 -7.43
CA ALA A 115 16.72 -23.02 -7.28
C ALA A 115 17.70 -23.30 -8.40
N ALA A 116 18.39 -22.27 -8.86
CA ALA A 116 19.45 -22.35 -9.84
C ALA A 116 20.68 -21.59 -9.33
N VAL A 117 21.87 -22.12 -9.62
CA VAL A 117 23.13 -21.45 -9.32
C VAL A 117 23.94 -21.35 -10.59
N LEU A 118 24.35 -20.12 -10.89
CA LEU A 118 25.33 -19.81 -11.92
C LEU A 118 26.71 -19.71 -11.26
N ASN A 119 27.66 -20.49 -11.76
CA ASN A 119 29.09 -20.41 -11.41
C ASN A 119 29.87 -20.46 -12.72
N GLU A 120 30.54 -19.36 -13.08
CA GLU A 120 31.24 -19.20 -14.37
C GLU A 120 30.32 -19.50 -15.57
N ASP A 121 30.52 -20.63 -16.27
CA ASP A 121 29.74 -21.11 -17.41
C ASP A 121 28.85 -22.32 -17.09
N ASP A 122 28.76 -22.70 -15.81
CA ASP A 122 27.95 -23.80 -15.32
C ASP A 122 26.69 -23.30 -14.59
N MET A 123 25.54 -23.86 -14.97
CA MET A 123 24.27 -23.67 -14.29
C MET A 123 23.82 -24.98 -13.65
N VAL A 124 23.64 -25.00 -12.33
CA VAL A 124 23.06 -26.15 -11.60
C VAL A 124 21.64 -25.80 -11.18
N VAL A 125 20.65 -26.57 -11.62
CA VAL A 125 19.24 -26.39 -11.25
C VAL A 125 18.80 -27.54 -10.35
N ALA A 126 18.14 -27.21 -9.24
CA ALA A 126 17.64 -28.15 -8.25
C ALA A 126 16.16 -27.86 -7.96
N ARG A 127 15.35 -28.91 -7.79
CA ARG A 127 13.91 -28.76 -7.55
C ARG A 127 13.33 -29.76 -6.56
N VAL A 128 12.24 -29.35 -5.89
CA VAL A 128 11.32 -30.20 -5.12
C VAL A 128 9.89 -29.69 -5.34
N GLY A 129 8.95 -30.61 -5.59
CA GLY A 129 7.55 -30.30 -5.88
C GLY A 129 7.23 -29.98 -7.35
N PRO A 130 5.97 -29.61 -7.65
CA PRO A 130 5.43 -29.35 -8.99
C PRO A 130 5.95 -28.06 -9.64
N VAL A 131 7.24 -28.01 -9.91
CA VAL A 131 7.95 -26.88 -10.52
C VAL A 131 8.73 -27.32 -11.74
N ILE A 132 8.85 -26.43 -12.71
CA ILE A 132 9.46 -26.67 -14.01
C ILE A 132 10.55 -25.62 -14.25
N SER A 133 11.67 -26.04 -14.83
CA SER A 133 12.58 -25.11 -15.50
C SER A 133 12.66 -25.39 -17.00
N ALA A 134 12.84 -24.33 -17.79
CA ALA A 134 13.17 -24.42 -19.21
C ALA A 134 14.41 -23.57 -19.50
N LEU A 135 15.45 -24.19 -20.04
CA LEU A 135 16.68 -23.52 -20.45
C LEU A 135 16.77 -23.52 -21.97
N GLN A 136 16.81 -22.34 -22.57
CA GLN A 136 17.18 -22.15 -23.96
C GLN A 136 18.68 -21.86 -24.04
N THR A 137 19.41 -22.68 -24.79
CA THR A 137 20.84 -22.48 -25.09
C THR A 137 21.16 -23.07 -26.45
N ALA A 138 21.99 -22.37 -27.23
CA ALA A 138 22.40 -22.79 -28.58
C ALA A 138 21.24 -23.19 -29.52
N GLY A 139 20.08 -22.53 -29.39
CA GLY A 139 18.91 -22.81 -30.22
C GLY A 139 18.06 -24.02 -29.79
N LEU A 140 18.44 -24.70 -28.70
CA LEU A 140 17.72 -25.83 -28.14
C LEU A 140 17.07 -25.43 -26.81
N THR A 141 15.83 -25.88 -26.60
CA THR A 141 15.12 -25.74 -25.32
C THR A 141 15.19 -27.06 -24.57
N LEU A 142 15.86 -27.07 -23.42
CA LEU A 142 15.91 -28.19 -22.49
C LEU A 142 14.96 -27.91 -21.33
N THR A 143 14.13 -28.88 -20.97
CA THR A 143 13.22 -28.74 -19.82
C THR A 143 13.67 -29.64 -18.67
N PHE A 144 13.28 -29.29 -17.46
CA PHE A 144 13.46 -30.11 -16.27
C PHE A 144 12.20 -30.00 -15.42
N PRO A 145 11.35 -31.05 -15.35
CA PRO A 145 11.53 -32.41 -15.91
C PRO A 145 11.77 -32.48 -17.43
N ASN A 146 12.49 -33.50 -17.91
CA ASN A 146 12.90 -33.63 -19.32
C ASN A 146 11.73 -33.80 -20.30
N ASP A 147 10.61 -34.31 -19.82
CA ASP A 147 9.37 -34.46 -20.59
C ASP A 147 8.21 -33.87 -19.77
N LEU A 148 7.60 -32.81 -20.31
CA LEU A 148 6.47 -32.13 -19.68
C LEU A 148 5.12 -32.79 -20.00
N SER A 149 5.11 -33.85 -20.82
CA SER A 149 3.92 -34.66 -21.05
C SER A 149 3.73 -35.76 -20.01
N GLU A 150 4.77 -36.10 -19.25
CA GLU A 150 4.69 -37.04 -18.15
C GLU A 150 4.08 -36.37 -16.91
N GLU A 151 2.98 -36.92 -16.40
CA GLU A 151 2.30 -36.35 -15.22
C GLU A 151 3.08 -36.60 -13.92
N ALA A 152 3.77 -37.74 -13.77
CA ALA A 152 4.40 -38.12 -12.50
C ALA A 152 5.45 -37.11 -11.98
N PRO A 153 6.36 -36.55 -12.80
CA PRO A 153 7.30 -35.52 -12.36
C PRO A 153 6.66 -34.15 -12.06
N LEU A 154 5.45 -33.90 -12.58
CA LEU A 154 4.67 -32.68 -12.43
C LEU A 154 3.78 -32.67 -11.18
N PHE A 155 3.62 -33.83 -10.52
CA PHE A 155 2.90 -33.99 -9.25
C PHE A 155 3.80 -34.53 -8.14
N SER A 156 5.09 -34.17 -8.16
CA SER A 156 6.03 -34.57 -7.11
C SER A 156 5.68 -33.93 -5.77
N VAL A 157 6.09 -34.58 -4.68
CA VAL A 157 5.73 -34.19 -3.32
C VAL A 157 6.41 -32.84 -2.96
N PRO A 158 5.66 -31.83 -2.49
CA PRO A 158 6.24 -30.56 -2.04
C PRO A 158 7.01 -30.69 -0.72
N LEU A 159 7.77 -29.65 -0.38
CA LEU A 159 8.47 -29.53 0.90
C LEU A 159 7.47 -29.40 2.06
N GLY A 160 7.87 -29.93 3.22
CA GLY A 160 7.09 -29.86 4.46
C GLY A 160 6.13 -31.04 4.68
N LEU A 161 5.96 -31.92 3.70
CA LEU A 161 5.11 -33.12 3.81
C LEU A 161 5.87 -34.37 4.30
N LEU A 162 7.06 -34.61 3.75
CA LEU A 162 7.89 -35.76 4.09
C LEU A 162 9.10 -35.30 4.92
N PRO A 163 9.63 -36.13 5.84
CA PRO A 163 10.78 -35.78 6.64
C PRO A 163 12.05 -35.58 5.81
N GLU A 164 12.19 -36.30 4.70
CA GLU A 164 13.27 -36.15 3.74
C GLU A 164 12.70 -35.75 2.37
N PRO A 165 13.17 -34.65 1.75
CA PRO A 165 12.72 -34.23 0.44
C PRO A 165 13.45 -35.00 -0.67
N ASP A 166 12.74 -35.32 -1.75
CA ASP A 166 13.35 -35.89 -2.96
C ASP A 166 13.88 -34.78 -3.86
N VAL A 167 15.17 -34.44 -3.69
CA VAL A 167 15.81 -33.32 -4.39
C VAL A 167 16.37 -33.79 -5.74
N ALA A 168 15.67 -33.45 -6.82
CA ALA A 168 16.14 -33.69 -8.17
C ALA A 168 17.04 -32.55 -8.65
N MET A 169 18.14 -32.88 -9.35
CA MET A 169 19.13 -31.90 -9.83
C MET A 169 19.60 -32.20 -11.24
N VAL A 170 19.93 -31.15 -11.97
CA VAL A 170 20.51 -31.20 -13.31
C VAL A 170 21.57 -30.10 -13.45
N ARG A 171 22.57 -30.33 -14.28
CA ARG A 171 23.61 -29.35 -14.61
C ARG A 171 23.61 -29.09 -16.10
N TYR A 172 23.74 -27.82 -16.47
CA TYR A 172 23.80 -27.32 -17.83
C TYR A 172 25.06 -26.48 -18.03
N GLY A 173 25.64 -26.54 -19.23
CA GLY A 173 26.57 -25.53 -19.69
C GLY A 173 25.80 -24.36 -20.30
N VAL A 174 26.15 -23.13 -19.92
CA VAL A 174 25.48 -21.91 -20.35
C VAL A 174 26.46 -20.93 -20.98
N ASN A 175 25.96 -20.14 -21.93
CA ASN A 175 26.71 -19.10 -22.63
C ASN A 175 25.95 -17.78 -22.59
N ALA A 176 26.61 -16.68 -22.96
CA ALA A 176 25.92 -15.42 -23.22
C ALA A 176 24.76 -15.62 -24.24
N GLY A 177 23.60 -15.04 -23.93
CA GLY A 177 22.33 -15.22 -24.63
C GLY A 177 21.50 -16.43 -24.18
N SER A 178 21.98 -17.25 -23.25
CA SER A 178 21.17 -18.36 -22.70
C SER A 178 20.05 -17.81 -21.83
N ARG A 179 18.87 -18.42 -21.91
CA ARG A 179 17.69 -18.00 -21.15
C ARG A 179 17.13 -19.12 -20.30
N LEU A 180 17.07 -18.90 -19.00
CA LEU A 180 16.50 -19.82 -18.03
C LEU A 180 15.14 -19.31 -17.56
N VAL A 181 14.13 -20.17 -17.62
CA VAL A 181 12.83 -19.97 -16.98
C VAL A 181 12.73 -20.88 -15.78
N LEU A 182 12.35 -20.34 -14.63
CA LEU A 182 11.91 -21.06 -13.44
C LEU A 182 10.43 -20.77 -13.24
N ALA A 183 9.57 -21.78 -13.20
CA ALA A 183 8.13 -21.59 -13.15
C ALA A 183 7.42 -22.69 -12.34
N ASP A 184 6.15 -22.44 -12.02
CA ASP A 184 5.23 -23.48 -11.58
C ASP A 184 4.84 -24.44 -12.72
N ALA A 185 4.04 -25.46 -12.40
CA ALA A 185 3.58 -26.48 -13.34
C ALA A 185 2.78 -25.93 -14.56
N SER A 186 2.28 -24.69 -14.52
CA SER A 186 1.52 -24.10 -15.64
C SER A 186 2.35 -23.93 -16.90
N LEU A 187 3.69 -23.95 -16.80
CA LEU A 187 4.57 -23.89 -17.97
C LEU A 187 4.37 -25.12 -18.88
N ALA A 188 3.93 -26.26 -18.33
CA ALA A 188 3.62 -27.48 -19.10
C ALA A 188 2.40 -27.31 -20.02
N ASP A 189 1.52 -26.33 -19.76
CA ASP A 189 0.37 -26.04 -20.64
C ASP A 189 0.79 -25.45 -21.99
N ILE A 190 2.05 -25.01 -22.12
CA ILE A 190 2.61 -24.45 -23.36
C ILE A 190 3.23 -25.59 -24.18
N PRO A 191 2.77 -25.84 -25.42
CA PRO A 191 3.40 -26.83 -26.29
C PRO A 191 4.89 -26.56 -26.50
N ALA A 192 5.71 -27.60 -26.53
CA ALA A 192 7.17 -27.48 -26.58
C ALA A 192 7.68 -26.66 -27.78
N GLU A 193 7.05 -26.78 -28.97
CA GLU A 193 7.44 -25.96 -30.12
C GLU A 193 7.14 -24.48 -29.91
N ARG A 194 6.03 -24.17 -29.22
CA ARG A 194 5.62 -22.81 -28.90
C ARG A 194 6.48 -22.21 -27.79
N LEU A 195 6.83 -22.98 -26.77
CA LEU A 195 7.76 -22.54 -25.73
C LEU A 195 9.13 -22.20 -26.35
N THR A 196 9.62 -23.07 -27.24
CA THR A 196 10.88 -22.85 -27.96
C THR A 196 10.85 -21.58 -28.81
N SER A 197 9.77 -21.35 -29.57
CA SER A 197 9.68 -20.13 -30.39
C SER A 197 9.62 -18.85 -29.56
N ILE A 198 8.96 -18.87 -28.40
CA ILE A 198 8.92 -17.74 -27.47
C ILE A 198 10.32 -17.44 -26.89
N LEU A 199 11.05 -18.47 -26.45
CA LEU A 199 12.38 -18.30 -25.85
C LEU A 199 13.46 -17.87 -26.86
N LEU A 200 13.20 -17.99 -28.16
CA LEU A 200 14.09 -17.56 -29.25
C LEU A 200 13.89 -16.10 -29.68
N GLU A 201 12.96 -15.36 -29.09
CA GLU A 201 12.72 -13.94 -29.42
C GLU A 201 13.97 -13.06 -29.18
N ASN A 202 14.08 -11.91 -29.82
CA ASN A 202 15.33 -11.12 -29.74
C ASN A 202 15.55 -10.40 -28.41
N ASP A 203 14.53 -10.27 -27.57
CA ASP A 203 14.53 -9.38 -26.40
C ASP A 203 13.75 -10.03 -25.24
N ILE A 204 14.26 -9.92 -24.01
CA ILE A 204 13.64 -10.47 -22.79
C ILE A 204 12.20 -10.02 -22.58
N GLY A 205 11.86 -8.77 -22.92
CA GLY A 205 10.51 -8.22 -22.85
C GLY A 205 9.55 -8.87 -23.85
N LYS A 206 10.04 -9.23 -25.05
CA LYS A 206 9.24 -10.01 -26.03
C LYS A 206 9.02 -11.45 -25.57
N VAL A 207 10.02 -12.05 -24.91
CA VAL A 207 9.88 -13.39 -24.30
C VAL A 207 8.80 -13.34 -23.21
N LEU A 208 8.86 -12.38 -22.30
CA LEU A 208 7.86 -12.20 -21.24
C LEU A 208 6.45 -11.97 -21.81
N ASP A 209 6.31 -11.14 -22.85
CA ASP A 209 5.02 -10.93 -23.53
C ASP A 209 4.52 -12.20 -24.24
N GLY A 210 5.43 -12.96 -24.87
CA GLY A 210 5.12 -14.25 -25.48
C GLY A 210 4.62 -15.28 -24.46
N LEU A 211 5.30 -15.40 -23.32
CA LEU A 211 4.90 -16.28 -22.20
C LEU A 211 3.56 -15.82 -21.61
N ARG A 212 3.38 -14.51 -21.39
CA ARG A 212 2.12 -13.92 -20.94
C ARG A 212 0.94 -14.28 -21.85
N ARG A 213 1.12 -14.25 -23.17
CA ARG A 213 0.07 -14.59 -24.14
C ARG A 213 -0.18 -16.11 -24.26
N ALA A 214 0.77 -16.94 -23.84
CA ALA A 214 0.62 -18.38 -23.85
C ALA A 214 -0.15 -18.91 -22.64
N ILE A 215 0.05 -18.29 -21.47
CA ILE A 215 -0.53 -18.69 -20.19
C ILE A 215 -1.90 -18.01 -19.98
N ARG A 216 -2.93 -18.77 -19.61
CA ARG A 216 -4.31 -18.27 -19.56
C ARG A 216 -4.84 -17.92 -18.18
N PHE A 217 -4.39 -18.62 -17.13
CA PHE A 217 -5.06 -18.58 -15.83
C PHE A 217 -4.16 -18.17 -14.68
N GLN A 218 -3.10 -18.91 -14.40
CA GLN A 218 -2.20 -18.61 -13.29
C GLN A 218 -0.79 -19.04 -13.65
N CYS A 219 0.19 -18.24 -13.23
CA CYS A 219 1.60 -18.59 -13.35
C CYS A 219 2.44 -17.69 -12.46
N GLN A 220 3.39 -18.26 -11.75
CA GLN A 220 4.53 -17.55 -11.19
C GLN A 220 5.79 -18.03 -11.89
N LEU A 221 6.51 -17.10 -12.52
CA LEU A 221 7.80 -17.41 -13.15
C LEU A 221 8.84 -16.31 -12.97
N MET A 222 10.10 -16.76 -12.99
CA MET A 222 11.30 -15.97 -13.11
C MET A 222 11.99 -16.33 -14.43
N LEU A 223 12.28 -15.33 -15.24
CA LEU A 223 13.04 -15.44 -16.49
C LEU A 223 14.41 -14.80 -16.27
N VAL A 224 15.47 -15.50 -16.63
CA VAL A 224 16.85 -15.07 -16.49
C VAL A 224 17.51 -15.13 -17.86
N GLU A 225 18.06 -14.02 -18.35
CA GLU A 225 18.88 -13.95 -19.56
C GLU A 225 20.33 -13.66 -19.18
N LEU A 226 21.25 -14.51 -19.62
CA LEU A 226 22.68 -14.36 -19.34
C LEU A 226 23.31 -13.43 -20.38
N VAL A 227 23.98 -12.38 -19.95
CA VAL A 227 24.61 -11.37 -20.81
C VAL A 227 26.09 -11.19 -20.45
N PRO A 228 26.96 -10.79 -21.39
CA PRO A 228 28.35 -10.47 -21.06
C PRO A 228 28.41 -9.18 -20.20
N PRO A 229 29.48 -8.95 -19.43
CA PRO A 229 29.59 -7.83 -18.50
C PRO A 229 29.79 -6.49 -19.21
N GLU A 230 30.16 -6.53 -20.51
CA GLU A 230 30.24 -5.36 -21.39
C GLU A 230 28.86 -4.99 -21.99
N TYR A 231 27.79 -5.71 -21.61
CA TYR A 231 26.44 -5.41 -22.07
C TYR A 231 25.91 -4.21 -21.29
N GLU A 232 25.95 -3.03 -21.91
CA GLU A 232 25.17 -1.89 -21.45
C GLU A 232 23.69 -2.30 -21.46
N ALA A 233 23.13 -2.61 -20.28
CA ALA A 233 21.69 -2.68 -20.11
C ALA A 233 21.11 -1.45 -20.78
N PRO A 234 20.12 -1.56 -21.70
CA PRO A 234 19.60 -0.40 -22.40
C PRO A 234 19.08 0.60 -21.35
N LEU A 235 19.90 1.61 -21.09
CA LEU A 235 19.56 2.77 -20.29
C LEU A 235 18.36 3.39 -20.99
N LEU A 236 17.20 3.28 -20.37
CA LEU A 236 16.18 4.29 -20.57
C LEU A 236 16.77 5.60 -20.02
N ALA A 237 17.38 6.36 -20.94
CA ALA A 237 18.03 7.66 -20.83
C ALA A 237 19.49 7.69 -20.33
N ALA A 238 20.38 8.17 -21.19
CA ALA A 238 21.81 8.40 -20.93
C ALA A 238 22.06 9.59 -19.97
N PRO A 239 23.09 9.52 -19.11
CA PRO A 239 23.43 10.61 -18.20
C PRO A 239 24.28 11.67 -18.90
N GLY A 240 23.90 12.95 -18.77
CA GLY A 240 24.78 14.08 -19.10
C GLY A 240 24.23 15.13 -20.06
N GLU A 241 23.05 14.96 -20.64
CA GLU A 241 22.34 16.09 -21.25
C GLU A 241 21.39 16.69 -20.22
N SER A 242 21.54 17.97 -19.91
CA SER A 242 20.63 18.66 -19.00
C SER A 242 19.21 18.54 -19.57
N SER A 243 18.23 18.22 -18.72
CA SER A 243 16.81 18.18 -19.13
C SER A 243 16.39 19.48 -19.81
N HIS A 244 17.08 20.59 -19.50
CA HIS A 244 16.94 21.88 -20.13
C HIS A 244 17.47 21.94 -21.58
N GLU A 245 18.64 21.37 -21.90
CA GLU A 245 19.14 21.32 -23.30
C GLU A 245 18.39 20.32 -24.16
N VAL A 246 17.94 19.21 -23.59
CA VAL A 246 17.05 18.25 -24.27
C VAL A 246 15.68 18.87 -24.49
N GLN A 247 15.12 19.60 -23.51
CA GLN A 247 13.87 20.35 -23.67
C GLN A 247 14.01 21.57 -24.59
N MET A 248 15.18 22.20 -24.65
CA MET A 248 15.45 23.31 -25.57
C MET A 248 15.63 22.79 -27.00
N ARG A 249 16.37 21.70 -27.23
CA ARG A 249 16.50 21.09 -28.56
C ARG A 249 15.19 20.44 -29.02
N LEU A 250 14.47 19.77 -28.13
CA LEU A 250 13.11 19.29 -28.42
C LEU A 250 12.15 20.46 -28.62
N GLY A 251 12.32 21.56 -27.88
CA GLY A 251 11.52 22.77 -28.00
C GLY A 251 11.78 23.52 -29.31
N GLU A 252 13.03 23.64 -29.74
CA GLU A 252 13.44 24.23 -31.02
C GLU A 252 13.02 23.34 -32.19
N ALA A 253 13.21 22.02 -32.09
CA ALA A 253 12.72 21.06 -33.08
C ALA A 253 11.18 21.05 -33.15
N ARG A 254 10.49 21.20 -32.01
CA ARG A 254 9.02 21.30 -31.91
C ARG A 254 8.50 22.63 -32.42
N MET A 255 9.23 23.74 -32.22
CA MET A 255 8.92 25.05 -32.81
C MET A 255 9.15 25.07 -34.32
N GLN A 256 10.15 24.36 -34.84
CA GLN A 256 10.32 24.17 -36.29
C GLN A 256 9.24 23.26 -36.90
N LEU A 257 8.80 22.23 -36.16
CA LEU A 257 7.68 21.37 -36.56
C LEU A 257 6.30 22.05 -36.41
N GLU A 258 6.15 23.00 -35.47
CA GLU A 258 4.94 23.81 -35.27
C GLU A 258 4.86 25.02 -36.22
N ALA A 259 5.99 25.54 -36.69
CA ALA A 259 6.04 26.58 -37.74
C ALA A 259 5.58 26.06 -39.11
N ASP A 260 5.71 24.75 -39.35
CA ASP A 260 5.32 24.08 -40.61
C ASP A 260 3.91 23.46 -40.59
N ASN A 261 3.12 23.66 -39.52
CA ASN A 261 1.78 23.08 -39.39
C ASN A 261 0.69 24.15 -39.07
N PRO A 262 -0.26 24.44 -39.99
CA PRO A 262 -1.24 25.50 -39.78
C PRO A 262 -2.34 25.10 -38.77
N GLN A 263 -2.24 25.75 -37.60
CA GLN A 263 -3.23 26.13 -36.60
C GLN A 263 -4.65 25.52 -36.62
N TRP A 264 -5.01 24.86 -35.51
CA TRP A 264 -6.34 24.96 -34.91
C TRP A 264 -6.24 25.56 -33.50
N GLN A 265 -6.85 26.73 -33.31
CA GLN A 265 -6.99 27.40 -32.02
C GLN A 265 -8.26 26.94 -31.31
N LEU A 266 -8.13 26.45 -30.08
CA LEU A 266 -9.26 26.25 -29.17
C LEU A 266 -9.54 27.54 -28.37
N PRO A 267 -10.79 28.03 -28.29
CA PRO A 267 -11.11 29.23 -27.51
C PRO A 267 -11.09 28.98 -26.01
N ARG A 268 -10.73 30.04 -25.28
CA ARG A 268 -10.66 30.13 -23.82
C ARG A 268 -12.01 29.98 -23.13
N ARG A 269 -11.91 29.44 -21.91
CA ARG A 269 -12.92 29.32 -20.85
C ARG A 269 -13.40 30.69 -20.33
N GLY A 270 -14.70 30.77 -20.03
CA GLY A 270 -15.41 31.83 -19.31
C GLY A 270 -16.86 31.84 -19.82
N ASP A 271 -17.93 31.86 -19.04
CA ASP A 271 -18.14 32.06 -17.61
C ASP A 271 -19.57 31.53 -17.33
N PHE A 272 -19.82 30.96 -16.15
CA PHE A 272 -21.13 30.45 -15.77
C PHE A 272 -21.94 31.59 -15.14
N GLY A 273 -23.12 31.85 -15.69
CA GLY A 273 -24.18 32.57 -14.96
C GLY A 273 -24.36 34.05 -15.31
N SER A 274 -25.33 34.35 -16.17
CA SER A 274 -26.40 35.29 -15.83
C SER A 274 -27.35 35.52 -17.02
N LEU A 275 -28.63 35.25 -16.74
CA LEU A 275 -29.76 36.13 -17.02
C LEU A 275 -29.98 36.63 -18.46
N LEU A 276 -31.08 36.11 -19.01
CA LEU A 276 -32.23 36.88 -19.50
C LEU A 276 -32.07 37.71 -20.79
N SER A 277 -32.94 37.35 -21.73
CA SER A 277 -33.76 38.21 -22.59
C SER A 277 -33.42 38.34 -24.09
N TRP A 278 -34.47 38.06 -24.86
CA TRP A 278 -34.82 38.57 -26.21
C TRP A 278 -34.21 37.91 -27.46
N GLY A 279 -34.95 36.92 -27.97
CA GLY A 279 -35.78 37.09 -29.17
C GLY A 279 -35.21 37.78 -30.42
N LEU A 280 -34.98 36.96 -31.44
CA LEU A 280 -35.17 37.19 -32.89
C LEU A 280 -34.43 38.39 -33.55
N ALA A 281 -33.53 38.08 -34.47
CA ALA A 281 -33.80 38.11 -35.92
C ALA A 281 -32.52 38.29 -36.75
N ARG A 282 -32.52 37.69 -37.96
CA ARG A 282 -31.61 37.93 -39.10
C ARG A 282 -30.21 37.30 -38.90
N LEU A 283 -29.72 36.38 -39.72
CA LEU A 283 -29.68 36.30 -41.18
C LEU A 283 -29.50 34.81 -41.57
N ALA A 284 -30.45 34.17 -42.26
CA ALA A 284 -30.41 33.93 -43.70
C ALA A 284 -29.08 34.26 -44.41
N GLY A 285 -28.34 33.24 -44.85
CA GLY A 285 -27.30 33.45 -45.87
C GLY A 285 -26.23 32.36 -45.99
N LYS A 286 -26.55 31.31 -46.76
CA LYS A 286 -25.62 30.52 -47.60
C LYS A 286 -24.52 29.70 -46.89
N ALA A 287 -24.70 28.38 -46.90
CA ALA A 287 -23.64 27.44 -47.28
C ALA A 287 -24.25 26.38 -48.20
N ALA A 288 -24.43 26.79 -49.46
CA ALA A 288 -24.46 25.85 -50.58
C ALA A 288 -23.03 25.37 -50.82
N GLY A 289 -22.86 24.06 -50.97
CA GLY A 289 -21.60 23.52 -51.50
C GLY A 289 -21.05 22.30 -50.77
N PHE A 290 -21.85 21.25 -50.56
CA PHE A 290 -21.27 19.91 -50.31
C PHE A 290 -22.08 18.73 -50.83
N PHE A 291 -22.97 18.92 -51.82
CA PHE A 291 -23.59 17.79 -52.55
C PHE A 291 -23.61 18.04 -54.06
N HIS A 292 -22.44 18.25 -54.65
CA HIS A 292 -22.25 18.28 -56.11
C HIS A 292 -21.33 17.16 -56.61
N ALA A 293 -21.47 15.94 -56.06
CA ALA A 293 -20.72 14.77 -56.54
C ALA A 293 -21.50 13.45 -56.49
N LEU A 294 -22.83 13.50 -56.64
CA LEU A 294 -23.69 12.30 -56.84
C LEU A 294 -24.74 12.48 -57.95
N GLY A 295 -24.61 13.52 -58.78
CA GLY A 295 -25.53 13.83 -59.88
C GLY A 295 -25.06 13.42 -61.29
N ALA A 296 -23.83 12.91 -61.43
CA ALA A 296 -23.21 12.66 -62.74
C ALA A 296 -23.40 11.21 -63.27
N LEU A 297 -24.16 10.35 -62.59
CA LEU A 297 -24.42 8.97 -63.04
C LEU A 297 -25.88 8.66 -63.41
N PHE A 298 -26.81 9.62 -63.29
CA PHE A 298 -28.25 9.40 -63.52
C PHE A 298 -28.78 9.95 -64.85
N GLN A 299 -27.91 10.45 -65.74
CA GLN A 299 -28.31 10.90 -67.09
C GLN A 299 -28.09 9.86 -68.20
N ARG A 300 -27.69 8.61 -67.87
CA ARG A 300 -27.45 7.58 -68.89
C ARG A 300 -28.64 6.64 -69.16
N PHE A 301 -29.77 6.78 -68.45
CA PHE A 301 -30.88 5.82 -68.56
C PHE A 301 -32.22 6.32 -69.10
N PHE A 302 -32.41 7.61 -69.41
CA PHE A 302 -33.64 8.07 -70.08
C PHE A 302 -33.41 9.24 -71.05
N PRO A 303 -33.43 9.00 -72.37
CA PRO A 303 -33.52 10.07 -73.36
C PRO A 303 -34.96 10.62 -73.40
N LEU A 304 -35.12 11.94 -73.33
CA LEU A 304 -36.37 12.62 -73.66
C LEU A 304 -36.46 12.79 -75.18
N PRO A 305 -37.53 12.35 -75.87
CA PRO A 305 -37.89 12.92 -77.16
C PRO A 305 -38.61 14.26 -76.96
N SER A 306 -38.31 15.17 -77.88
CA SER A 306 -38.77 16.54 -77.96
C SER A 306 -40.25 16.69 -78.36
N THR A 307 -40.78 17.87 -77.99
CA THR A 307 -41.94 18.61 -78.54
C THR A 307 -43.34 18.01 -78.39
N ALA A 308 -44.21 18.74 -77.70
CA ALA A 308 -45.65 18.69 -77.98
C ALA A 308 -45.90 19.21 -79.40
N PRO A 309 -46.86 18.61 -80.12
CA PRO A 309 -47.98 19.42 -80.59
C PRO A 309 -49.28 18.94 -79.94
N SER A 310 -50.25 19.83 -79.97
CA SER A 310 -51.60 19.69 -79.43
C SER A 310 -52.29 18.33 -79.64
N ARG A 311 -53.20 18.04 -78.68
CA ARG A 311 -54.45 17.24 -78.75
C ARG A 311 -54.43 15.75 -78.37
N ARG A 312 -55.28 15.54 -77.35
CA ARG A 312 -56.20 14.43 -77.05
C ARG A 312 -55.67 13.18 -76.32
N ALA A 313 -56.51 12.81 -75.35
CA ALA A 313 -56.66 11.52 -74.67
C ALA A 313 -55.59 11.21 -73.62
N SER A 314 -55.89 10.58 -72.48
CA SER A 314 -57.15 10.19 -71.83
C SER A 314 -56.79 9.84 -70.39
N SER A 315 -57.63 10.23 -69.44
CA SER A 315 -57.46 10.02 -68.01
C SER A 315 -57.33 8.54 -67.63
N GLY A 316 -56.33 8.19 -66.82
CA GLY A 316 -56.25 6.89 -66.19
C GLY A 316 -54.94 6.65 -65.44
N THR A 317 -54.81 7.22 -64.24
CA THR A 317 -54.18 6.65 -63.00
C THR A 317 -53.72 7.78 -62.06
N LEU A 318 -54.66 8.23 -61.22
CA LEU A 318 -54.37 8.87 -59.93
C LEU A 318 -54.88 7.89 -58.88
N ILE A 319 -54.01 7.37 -58.02
CA ILE A 319 -54.19 6.93 -56.62
C ILE A 319 -52.91 6.18 -56.25
N LEU A 320 -51.90 6.89 -55.75
CA LEU A 320 -50.83 6.28 -54.93
C LEU A 320 -50.13 7.31 -54.01
N THR A 321 -50.23 8.60 -54.32
CA THR A 321 -49.54 9.67 -53.59
C THR A 321 -50.20 10.08 -52.27
N VAL A 322 -51.49 9.78 -52.05
CA VAL A 322 -52.24 10.24 -50.85
C VAL A 322 -52.00 9.36 -49.61
N LEU A 323 -51.59 8.09 -49.78
CA LEU A 323 -51.32 7.17 -48.66
C LEU A 323 -49.87 7.21 -48.16
N LEU A 324 -48.91 7.57 -49.03
CA LEU A 324 -47.48 7.53 -48.71
C LEU A 324 -47.03 8.69 -47.80
N ILE A 325 -47.60 9.88 -47.99
CA ILE A 325 -47.24 11.08 -47.23
C ILE A 325 -47.61 10.95 -45.74
N PRO A 326 -48.82 10.54 -45.34
CA PRO A 326 -49.12 10.33 -43.93
C PRO A 326 -48.32 9.18 -43.33
N LEU A 327 -47.98 8.13 -44.10
CA LEU A 327 -47.14 7.03 -43.62
C LEU A 327 -45.70 7.49 -43.34
N ILE A 328 -45.14 8.35 -44.20
CA ILE A 328 -43.80 8.94 -44.01
C ILE A 328 -43.82 9.93 -42.84
N ILE A 329 -44.87 10.73 -42.67
CA ILE A 329 -44.99 11.61 -41.51
C ILE A 329 -45.13 10.80 -40.23
N VAL A 330 -45.94 9.74 -40.22
CA VAL A 330 -46.06 8.82 -39.08
C VAL A 330 -44.73 8.11 -38.83
N SER A 331 -43.96 7.72 -39.85
CA SER A 331 -42.64 7.09 -39.69
C SER A 331 -41.60 8.08 -39.14
N ILE A 332 -41.61 9.33 -39.61
CA ILE A 332 -40.72 10.40 -39.10
C ILE A 332 -41.10 10.74 -37.65
N VAL A 333 -42.39 10.80 -37.34
CA VAL A 333 -42.88 11.06 -35.97
C VAL A 333 -42.61 9.87 -35.05
N THR A 334 -42.76 8.63 -35.51
CA THR A 334 -42.42 7.44 -34.69
C THR A 334 -40.92 7.30 -34.50
N VAL A 335 -40.09 7.54 -35.53
CA VAL A 335 -38.62 7.56 -35.39
C VAL A 335 -38.18 8.70 -34.47
N SER A 336 -38.80 9.89 -34.57
CA SER A 336 -38.51 11.03 -33.70
C SER A 336 -39.01 10.85 -32.27
N TRP A 337 -40.09 10.10 -32.04
CA TRP A 337 -40.62 9.83 -30.70
C TRP A 337 -39.84 8.69 -30.02
N VAL A 338 -39.35 7.71 -30.80
CA VAL A 338 -38.45 6.65 -30.33
C VAL A 338 -37.03 7.19 -30.08
N SER A 339 -36.57 8.22 -30.81
CA SER A 339 -35.25 8.83 -30.58
C SER A 339 -35.20 9.88 -29.45
N ASN A 340 -36.35 10.29 -28.91
CA ASN A 340 -36.46 11.30 -27.83
C ASN A 340 -36.89 10.73 -26.48
N LEU A 341 -36.92 9.40 -26.31
CA LEU A 341 -36.69 8.80 -24.99
C LEU A 341 -35.18 8.91 -24.71
N GLY A 342 -34.73 10.15 -24.57
CA GLY A 342 -33.33 10.52 -24.42
C GLY A 342 -32.77 9.95 -23.13
N GLU A 343 -31.49 9.58 -23.18
CA GLU A 343 -30.77 9.09 -22.00
C GLU A 343 -31.03 10.01 -20.82
N THR A 344 -31.51 9.44 -19.73
CA THR A 344 -31.76 10.14 -18.47
C THR A 344 -30.47 10.83 -18.01
N GLU A 345 -30.60 11.90 -17.22
CA GLU A 345 -29.43 12.58 -16.62
C GLU A 345 -28.51 11.59 -15.88
N PHE A 346 -29.10 10.54 -15.30
CA PHE A 346 -28.38 9.43 -14.70
C PHE A 346 -27.63 8.56 -15.72
N GLU A 347 -28.22 8.21 -16.85
CA GLU A 347 -27.56 7.43 -17.92
C GLU A 347 -26.36 8.19 -18.54
N GLN A 348 -26.48 9.51 -18.71
CA GLN A 348 -25.34 10.35 -19.13
C GLN A 348 -24.24 10.37 -18.07
N CYS A 349 -24.60 10.44 -16.78
CA CYS A 349 -23.64 10.36 -15.67
C CYS A 349 -22.92 9.01 -15.66
N LEU A 350 -23.64 7.90 -15.85
CA LEU A 350 -23.05 6.56 -15.94
C LEU A 350 -22.09 6.42 -17.12
N SER A 351 -22.44 6.97 -18.29
CA SER A 351 -21.56 7.00 -19.46
C SER A 351 -20.24 7.74 -19.16
N GLN A 352 -20.33 8.93 -18.55
CA GLN A 352 -19.16 9.71 -18.13
C GLN A 352 -18.32 9.00 -17.05
N LEU A 353 -18.97 8.35 -16.08
CA LEU A 353 -18.30 7.55 -15.06
C LEU A 353 -17.51 6.40 -15.69
N GLN A 354 -18.09 5.71 -16.66
CA GLN A 354 -17.44 4.62 -17.35
C GLN A 354 -16.27 5.10 -18.22
N GLU A 355 -16.41 6.23 -18.92
CA GLU A 355 -15.34 6.86 -19.69
C GLU A 355 -14.17 7.26 -18.80
N THR A 356 -14.42 8.00 -17.72
CA THR A 356 -13.38 8.41 -16.75
C THR A 356 -12.69 7.23 -16.09
N ALA A 357 -13.44 6.19 -15.68
CA ALA A 357 -12.87 4.96 -15.16
C ALA A 357 -12.01 4.24 -16.23
N SER A 358 -12.43 4.20 -17.49
CA SER A 358 -11.65 3.60 -18.58
C SER A 358 -10.33 4.36 -18.84
N LEU A 359 -10.38 5.70 -18.77
CA LEU A 359 -9.19 6.54 -18.89
C LEU A 359 -8.24 6.28 -17.71
N ALA A 360 -8.75 6.25 -16.48
CA ALA A 360 -7.96 5.94 -15.30
C ALA A 360 -7.28 4.57 -15.37
N ARG A 361 -7.97 3.54 -15.90
CA ARG A 361 -7.39 2.20 -16.15
C ARG A 361 -6.33 2.19 -17.27
N SER A 362 -6.38 3.13 -18.20
CA SER A 362 -5.44 3.22 -19.33
C SER A 362 -4.12 3.91 -18.98
N ILE A 363 -4.08 4.65 -17.85
CA ILE A 363 -2.87 5.32 -17.38
C ILE A 363 -1.91 4.25 -16.85
N ASP A 364 -0.64 4.36 -17.24
CA ASP A 364 0.41 3.50 -16.74
C ASP A 364 0.53 3.62 -15.21
N SER A 365 0.38 2.48 -14.53
CA SER A 365 0.54 2.34 -13.08
C SER A 365 1.90 2.82 -12.55
N SER A 366 2.94 2.91 -13.40
CA SER A 366 4.25 3.46 -13.03
C SER A 366 4.19 4.96 -12.67
N ASN A 367 3.25 5.70 -13.27
CA ASN A 367 3.06 7.12 -13.00
C ASN A 367 2.06 7.34 -11.86
N ARG A 368 2.53 7.12 -10.63
CA ARG A 368 1.77 7.26 -9.39
C ARG A 368 0.85 8.48 -9.37
N ARG A 369 1.41 9.67 -9.64
CA ARG A 369 0.69 10.95 -9.52
C ARG A 369 -0.45 11.04 -10.53
N SER A 370 -0.23 10.60 -11.77
CA SER A 370 -1.25 10.62 -12.81
C SER A 370 -2.35 9.60 -12.54
N THR A 371 -1.98 8.41 -12.07
CA THR A 371 -2.93 7.34 -11.71
C THR A 371 -3.82 7.75 -10.56
N ILE A 372 -3.25 8.29 -9.46
CA ILE A 372 -4.05 8.81 -8.34
C ILE A 372 -4.97 9.94 -8.81
N SER A 373 -4.46 10.89 -9.60
CA SER A 373 -5.28 12.01 -10.09
C SER A 373 -6.46 11.55 -10.93
N ALA A 374 -6.29 10.53 -11.77
CA ALA A 374 -7.36 10.03 -12.61
C ALA A 374 -8.41 9.24 -11.82
N TRP A 375 -7.99 8.39 -10.88
CA TRP A 375 -8.93 7.69 -9.99
C TRP A 375 -9.69 8.66 -9.07
N ASN A 376 -9.05 9.75 -8.61
CA ASN A 376 -9.75 10.82 -7.90
C ASN A 376 -10.79 11.52 -8.78
N ALA A 377 -10.51 11.73 -10.06
CA ALA A 377 -11.50 12.26 -11.00
C ALA A 377 -12.68 11.29 -11.20
N THR A 378 -12.40 9.97 -11.29
CA THR A 378 -13.44 8.93 -11.33
C THR A 378 -14.32 8.96 -10.07
N LEU A 379 -13.72 9.09 -8.88
CA LEU A 379 -14.47 9.22 -7.62
C LEU A 379 -15.37 10.47 -7.63
N GLN A 380 -14.87 11.62 -8.08
CA GLN A 380 -15.67 12.84 -8.19
C GLN A 380 -16.89 12.68 -9.09
N VAL A 381 -16.74 12.00 -10.23
CA VAL A 381 -17.89 11.71 -11.12
C VAL A 381 -18.84 10.72 -10.46
N ALA A 382 -18.32 9.67 -9.82
CA ALA A 382 -19.13 8.67 -9.14
C ALA A 382 -19.97 9.29 -8.01
N ASP A 383 -19.38 10.19 -7.22
CA ASP A 383 -20.06 10.93 -6.16
C ASP A 383 -21.18 11.82 -6.72
N ALA A 384 -20.95 12.47 -7.86
CA ALA A 384 -22.00 13.22 -8.55
C ALA A 384 -23.15 12.32 -9.03
N CYS A 385 -22.86 11.12 -9.55
CA CYS A 385 -23.89 10.16 -9.95
C CYS A 385 -24.67 9.61 -8.74
N ALA A 386 -24.01 9.42 -7.61
CA ALA A 386 -24.64 8.94 -6.38
C ALA A 386 -25.68 9.93 -5.81
N VAL A 387 -25.53 11.24 -6.07
CA VAL A 387 -26.54 12.25 -5.71
C VAL A 387 -27.81 12.11 -6.56
N LEU A 388 -27.67 11.76 -7.85
CA LEU A 388 -28.80 11.59 -8.76
C LEU A 388 -29.59 10.30 -8.46
N ARG A 389 -28.89 9.22 -8.12
CA ARG A 389 -29.49 7.96 -7.67
C ARG A 389 -28.65 7.35 -6.54
N PRO A 390 -29.06 7.53 -5.29
CA PRO A 390 -28.45 6.85 -4.16
C PRO A 390 -28.57 5.33 -4.29
N ASP A 391 -27.59 4.62 -3.74
CA ASP A 391 -27.54 3.16 -3.64
C ASP A 391 -27.53 2.39 -4.98
N ASP A 392 -27.15 3.04 -6.08
CA ASP A 392 -26.97 2.34 -7.35
C ASP A 392 -25.79 1.34 -7.28
N PRO A 393 -25.99 0.04 -7.59
CA PRO A 393 -24.94 -0.98 -7.45
C PRO A 393 -23.70 -0.74 -8.33
N PHE A 394 -23.87 -0.14 -9.51
CA PHE A 394 -22.76 0.13 -10.42
C PHE A 394 -21.91 1.30 -9.94
N VAL A 395 -22.55 2.40 -9.54
CA VAL A 395 -21.85 3.57 -8.95
C VAL A 395 -21.07 3.15 -7.71
N ASN A 396 -21.71 2.40 -6.80
CA ASN A 396 -21.08 1.89 -5.58
C ASN A 396 -19.89 0.97 -5.88
N THR A 397 -19.96 0.17 -6.95
CA THR A 397 -18.86 -0.71 -7.36
C THR A 397 -17.69 0.09 -7.93
N MET A 398 -17.95 1.12 -8.72
CA MET A 398 -16.91 2.01 -9.25
C MET A 398 -16.23 2.84 -8.15
N GLN A 399 -16.99 3.32 -7.16
CA GLN A 399 -16.43 4.00 -5.99
C GLN A 399 -15.50 3.07 -5.21
N ARG A 400 -15.93 1.82 -4.94
CA ARG A 400 -15.09 0.82 -4.25
C ARG A 400 -13.83 0.48 -5.04
N GLU A 401 -13.92 0.32 -6.36
CA GLU A 401 -12.76 0.04 -7.22
C GLU A 401 -11.76 1.20 -7.19
N ALA A 402 -12.24 2.41 -7.45
CA ALA A 402 -11.40 3.60 -7.48
C ALA A 402 -10.71 3.83 -6.14
N GLN A 403 -11.46 3.69 -5.04
CA GLN A 403 -10.91 3.82 -3.69
C GLN A 403 -9.89 2.73 -3.38
N ALA A 404 -10.18 1.46 -3.70
CA ALA A 404 -9.26 0.36 -3.45
C ALA A 404 -7.92 0.52 -4.21
N LEU A 405 -7.96 1.06 -5.44
CA LEU A 405 -6.76 1.32 -6.23
C LEU A 405 -5.95 2.49 -5.66
N ILE A 406 -6.61 3.58 -5.27
CA ILE A 406 -5.96 4.70 -4.58
C ILE A 406 -5.32 4.22 -3.27
N ASP A 407 -6.05 3.42 -2.49
CA ASP A 407 -5.57 2.88 -1.23
C ASP A 407 -4.35 1.97 -1.42
N THR A 408 -4.39 1.08 -2.43
CA THR A 408 -3.29 0.19 -2.78
C THR A 408 -2.03 0.99 -3.13
N ILE A 409 -2.16 2.02 -3.96
CA ILE A 409 -1.04 2.89 -4.33
C ILE A 409 -0.53 3.65 -3.10
N ASN A 410 -1.42 4.13 -2.24
CA ASN A 410 -1.08 4.85 -1.01
C ASN A 410 -0.61 3.95 0.14
N LYS A 411 -0.61 2.62 -0.03
CA LYS A 411 -0.35 1.65 1.06
C LYS A 411 -1.27 1.92 2.27
N VAL A 412 -2.53 2.23 1.99
CA VAL A 412 -3.59 2.44 2.97
C VAL A 412 -4.37 1.15 3.15
N LYS A 413 -4.32 0.60 4.36
CA LYS A 413 -5.12 -0.53 4.80
C LYS A 413 -6.38 0.00 5.48
N ARG A 414 -7.51 -0.08 4.77
CA ARG A 414 -8.80 0.24 5.41
C ARG A 414 -9.17 -0.83 6.44
N ARG A 415 -9.68 -0.37 7.58
CA ARG A 415 -10.09 -1.20 8.72
C ARG A 415 -11.41 -0.74 9.28
N GLU A 416 -12.10 -1.65 9.97
CA GLU A 416 -13.27 -1.27 10.73
C GLU A 416 -12.84 -0.62 12.05
N ALA A 417 -13.27 0.63 12.25
CA ALA A 417 -13.20 1.30 13.55
C ALA A 417 -14.49 0.98 14.31
N ALA A 418 -14.44 -0.06 15.14
CA ALA A 418 -15.56 -0.48 15.96
C ALA A 418 -15.56 0.32 17.28
N PRO A 419 -16.68 0.94 17.69
CA PRO A 419 -16.74 1.69 18.93
C PRO A 419 -16.50 0.74 20.11
N LEU A 420 -15.50 1.02 20.93
CA LEU A 420 -15.23 0.30 22.17
C LEU A 420 -16.06 0.88 23.31
N THR A 421 -15.99 2.20 23.48
CA THR A 421 -16.79 2.92 24.46
C THR A 421 -16.93 4.41 24.11
N ASN A 422 -17.96 5.06 24.65
CA ASN A 422 -18.30 6.45 24.41
C ASN A 422 -18.43 7.22 25.74
N PHE A 423 -17.92 8.44 25.77
CA PHE A 423 -17.92 9.31 26.93
C PHE A 423 -18.85 10.51 26.70
N GLU A 424 -19.79 10.72 27.62
CA GLU A 424 -20.71 11.85 27.51
C GLU A 424 -19.99 13.18 27.71
N ASN A 425 -20.12 14.08 26.73
CA ASN A 425 -19.54 15.42 26.76
C ASN A 425 -18.05 15.47 27.11
N ALA A 426 -17.27 14.48 26.66
CA ALA A 426 -15.82 14.42 26.87
C ALA A 426 -15.04 14.83 25.61
N ALA A 427 -13.77 15.19 25.80
CA ALA A 427 -12.79 15.29 24.72
C ALA A 427 -11.54 14.49 25.15
N ILE A 428 -11.45 13.26 24.67
CA ILE A 428 -10.36 12.36 25.05
C ILE A 428 -9.08 12.81 24.35
N SER A 429 -8.00 13.00 25.11
CA SER A 429 -6.72 13.55 24.63
C SER A 429 -5.54 12.59 24.81
N ARG A 430 -5.65 11.67 25.77
CA ARG A 430 -4.65 10.64 26.07
C ARG A 430 -5.33 9.33 26.40
N ILE A 431 -4.70 8.25 25.98
CA ILE A 431 -5.07 6.90 26.39
C ILE A 431 -3.81 6.13 26.81
N ARG A 432 -3.95 5.30 27.85
CA ARG A 432 -2.91 4.38 28.36
C ARG A 432 -3.53 3.01 28.57
N LEU A 433 -2.79 1.95 28.26
CA LEU A 433 -3.26 0.58 28.37
C LEU A 433 -2.27 -0.22 29.22
N GLN A 434 -2.79 -1.02 30.15
CA GLN A 434 -2.06 -2.08 30.82
C GLN A 434 -2.95 -3.32 30.92
N GLY A 435 -2.58 -4.40 30.24
CA GLY A 435 -3.41 -5.61 30.22
C GLY A 435 -4.83 -5.30 29.75
N THR A 436 -5.82 -5.55 30.61
CA THR A 436 -7.24 -5.25 30.35
C THR A 436 -7.71 -3.93 30.94
N ASP A 437 -6.83 -3.12 31.53
CA ASP A 437 -7.14 -1.82 32.09
C ASP A 437 -6.73 -0.70 31.14
N LEU A 438 -7.73 0.02 30.60
CA LEU A 438 -7.53 1.20 29.76
C LEU A 438 -7.88 2.46 30.54
N TYR A 439 -7.03 3.47 30.45
CA TYR A 439 -7.24 4.78 31.07
C TYR A 439 -7.32 5.84 30.00
N ALA A 440 -8.28 6.76 30.15
CA ALA A 440 -8.52 7.83 29.19
C ALA A 440 -8.56 9.19 29.91
N LEU A 441 -7.75 10.14 29.45
CA LEU A 441 -7.78 11.52 29.94
C LEU A 441 -8.79 12.32 29.12
N ASP A 442 -9.74 12.94 29.81
CA ASP A 442 -10.68 13.89 29.24
C ASP A 442 -10.23 15.32 29.55
N ASP A 443 -9.72 16.01 28.53
CA ASP A 443 -9.25 17.40 28.67
C ASP A 443 -10.39 18.38 28.93
N ARG A 444 -11.58 18.10 28.38
CA ARG A 444 -12.74 19.02 28.50
C ARG A 444 -13.22 19.09 29.93
N ASN A 445 -13.36 17.94 30.60
CA ASN A 445 -13.82 17.89 31.98
C ASN A 445 -12.68 17.75 33.00
N ASN A 446 -11.43 17.65 32.53
CA ASN A 446 -10.22 17.50 33.34
C ASN A 446 -10.34 16.36 34.35
N LEU A 447 -10.60 15.15 33.85
CA LEU A 447 -10.69 13.95 34.65
C LEU A 447 -10.23 12.70 33.89
N VAL A 448 -9.84 11.69 34.65
CA VAL A 448 -9.41 10.40 34.10
C VAL A 448 -10.53 9.39 34.24
N TYR A 449 -10.82 8.67 33.16
CA TYR A 449 -11.70 7.50 33.17
C TYR A 449 -10.87 6.21 33.21
N HIS A 450 -11.42 5.21 33.89
CA HIS A 450 -10.97 3.83 33.80
C HIS A 450 -12.00 3.02 33.02
N VAL A 451 -11.51 2.22 32.09
CA VAL A 451 -12.28 1.32 31.25
C VAL A 451 -11.70 -0.07 31.42
N SER A 452 -12.47 -0.98 32.04
CA SER A 452 -12.08 -2.39 32.09
C SER A 452 -12.52 -3.10 30.83
N LEU A 453 -11.61 -3.86 30.23
CA LEU A 453 -11.80 -4.54 28.96
C LEU A 453 -12.10 -6.02 29.17
N SER A 454 -12.79 -6.63 28.20
CA SER A 454 -12.89 -8.08 28.09
C SER A 454 -11.53 -8.71 27.79
N ASP A 455 -11.39 -10.01 28.03
CA ASP A 455 -10.14 -10.75 27.78
C ASP A 455 -9.65 -10.68 26.32
N ASN A 456 -10.57 -10.50 25.37
CA ASN A 456 -10.25 -10.32 23.95
C ASN A 456 -10.01 -8.85 23.56
N GLY A 457 -10.12 -7.91 24.50
CA GLY A 457 -9.91 -6.47 24.28
C GLY A 457 -10.98 -5.76 23.43
N LYS A 458 -12.01 -6.45 22.94
CA LYS A 458 -12.97 -5.88 21.96
C LYS A 458 -14.23 -5.27 22.60
N GLN A 459 -14.40 -5.40 23.91
CA GLN A 459 -15.55 -4.87 24.63
C GLN A 459 -15.12 -4.15 25.90
N ALA A 460 -15.75 -3.00 26.18
CA ALA A 460 -15.69 -2.37 27.50
C ALA A 460 -16.69 -3.06 28.44
N LEU A 461 -16.20 -3.62 29.54
CA LEU A 461 -17.01 -4.26 30.58
C LEU A 461 -17.53 -3.25 31.61
N ARG A 462 -16.68 -2.28 31.97
CA ARG A 462 -17.03 -1.19 32.88
C ARG A 462 -16.31 0.07 32.46
N GLN A 463 -16.96 1.21 32.69
CA GLN A 463 -16.40 2.54 32.49
C GLN A 463 -16.76 3.38 33.71
N ASP A 464 -15.76 3.80 34.48
CA ASP A 464 -15.93 4.60 35.68
C ASP A 464 -15.01 5.82 35.68
N PRO A 465 -15.48 7.00 36.12
CA PRO A 465 -14.58 8.11 36.40
C PRO A 465 -13.71 7.81 37.63
N VAL A 466 -12.42 8.06 37.52
CA VAL A 466 -11.50 7.96 38.64
C VAL A 466 -11.71 9.15 39.57
N SER A 467 -12.46 8.93 40.66
CA SER A 467 -12.95 10.00 41.54
C SER A 467 -11.85 10.90 42.14
N ARG A 468 -10.63 10.37 42.31
CA ARG A 468 -9.46 11.12 42.81
C ARG A 468 -8.67 11.83 41.71
N MET A 469 -8.81 11.39 40.45
CA MET A 469 -8.09 11.95 39.32
C MET A 469 -8.97 12.90 38.51
N ARG A 470 -9.38 14.01 39.14
CA ARG A 470 -10.21 15.04 38.53
C ARG A 470 -9.89 16.42 39.10
N LEU A 471 -10.08 17.47 38.30
CA LEU A 471 -9.91 18.84 38.75
C LEU A 471 -10.72 19.12 40.03
N GLY A 472 -10.05 19.73 41.01
CA GLY A 472 -10.64 20.10 42.30
C GLY A 472 -10.84 18.94 43.27
N ALA A 473 -10.50 17.69 42.92
CA ALA A 473 -10.46 16.61 43.90
C ALA A 473 -9.40 16.90 44.96
N THR A 474 -9.70 16.56 46.21
CA THR A 474 -8.75 16.64 47.32
C THR A 474 -8.40 15.25 47.81
N TYR A 475 -7.10 14.99 47.99
CA TYR A 475 -6.57 13.75 48.54
C TYR A 475 -5.29 14.02 49.33
N GLU A 476 -5.18 13.48 50.55
CA GLU A 476 -4.04 13.70 51.47
C GLU A 476 -3.62 15.18 51.64
N GLY A 477 -4.60 16.09 51.59
CA GLY A 477 -4.38 17.53 51.70
C GLY A 477 -3.95 18.23 50.41
N TYR A 478 -3.68 17.50 49.33
CA TYR A 478 -3.41 18.05 48.01
C TYR A 478 -4.71 18.24 47.23
N THR A 479 -4.86 19.39 46.59
CA THR A 479 -5.96 19.66 45.65
C THR A 479 -5.45 19.56 44.23
N ILE A 480 -6.07 18.70 43.44
CA ILE A 480 -5.70 18.46 42.04
C ILE A 480 -6.07 19.68 41.19
N GLY A 481 -5.06 20.24 40.53
CA GLY A 481 -5.20 21.31 39.54
C GLY A 481 -5.56 20.78 38.15
N GLN A 482 -5.20 21.54 37.12
CA GLN A 482 -5.34 21.09 35.75
C GLN A 482 -4.44 19.88 35.52
N ILE A 483 -5.00 18.79 35.02
CA ILE A 483 -4.26 17.57 34.72
C ILE A 483 -3.40 17.83 33.48
N VAL A 484 -2.11 17.49 33.59
CA VAL A 484 -1.13 17.61 32.50
C VAL A 484 -1.12 16.34 31.67
N ASP A 485 -0.90 15.19 32.32
CA ASP A 485 -0.81 13.90 31.64
C ASP A 485 -1.00 12.73 32.62
N ILE A 486 -1.19 11.54 32.04
CA ILE A 486 -1.24 10.26 32.73
C ILE A 486 -0.19 9.30 32.16
N ALA A 487 0.43 8.51 33.03
CA ALA A 487 1.42 7.51 32.65
C ALA A 487 1.23 6.24 33.49
N PHE A 488 1.52 5.10 32.88
CA PHE A 488 1.52 3.84 33.60
C PHE A 488 2.96 3.48 34.02
N ASP A 489 3.15 3.06 35.27
CA ASP A 489 4.41 2.51 35.73
C ASP A 489 4.36 0.99 35.62
N SER A 490 4.93 0.45 34.54
CA SER A 490 4.98 -0.99 34.29
C SER A 490 5.72 -1.79 35.38
N TYR A 491 6.55 -1.13 36.21
CA TYR A 491 7.25 -1.80 37.31
C TYR A 491 6.38 -1.96 38.54
N SER A 492 5.73 -0.88 39.00
CA SER A 492 4.86 -0.93 40.19
C SER A 492 3.43 -1.36 39.87
N GLY A 493 3.07 -1.37 38.59
CA GLY A 493 1.70 -1.59 38.15
C GLY A 493 0.76 -0.44 38.52
N GLN A 494 1.26 0.76 38.82
CA GLN A 494 0.43 1.90 39.23
C GLN A 494 0.17 2.87 38.07
N LEU A 495 -1.04 3.45 38.05
CA LEU A 495 -1.34 4.59 37.20
C LEU A 495 -0.90 5.88 37.90
N ALA A 496 -0.07 6.67 37.24
CA ALA A 496 0.31 8.00 37.67
C ALA A 496 -0.46 9.08 36.91
N MET A 497 -0.85 10.13 37.62
CA MET A 497 -1.40 11.36 37.07
C MET A 497 -0.62 12.55 37.63
N LEU A 498 -0.27 13.48 36.75
CA LEU A 498 0.43 14.71 37.11
C LEU A 498 -0.46 15.91 36.83
N ASP A 499 -0.54 16.84 37.79
CA ASP A 499 -1.16 18.15 37.59
C ASP A 499 -0.14 19.27 37.32
N ALA A 500 -0.62 20.40 36.83
CA ALA A 500 0.19 21.58 36.51
C ALA A 500 0.85 22.24 37.73
N ASN A 501 0.41 21.92 38.95
CA ASN A 501 1.02 22.40 40.20
C ASN A 501 2.14 21.46 40.69
N GLY A 502 2.43 20.38 39.96
CA GLY A 502 3.38 19.35 40.35
C GLY A 502 2.87 18.36 41.37
N THR A 503 1.56 18.26 41.57
CA THR A 503 0.97 17.17 42.34
C THR A 503 1.01 15.89 41.50
N LEU A 504 1.74 14.89 41.96
CA LEU A 504 1.74 13.54 41.42
C LEU A 504 0.82 12.67 42.27
N LEU A 505 -0.19 12.09 41.64
CA LEU A 505 -1.09 11.10 42.24
C LEU A 505 -0.83 9.75 41.59
N ARG A 506 -0.57 8.70 42.37
CA ARG A 506 -0.40 7.32 41.88
C ARG A 506 -1.44 6.42 42.49
N CYS A 507 -2.14 5.63 41.69
CA CYS A 507 -3.19 4.75 42.16
C CYS A 507 -2.96 3.31 41.70
N GLU A 508 -3.38 2.34 42.52
CA GLU A 508 -3.38 0.93 42.14
C GLU A 508 -4.58 0.61 41.21
N PRO A 509 -4.37 -0.09 40.07
CA PRO A 509 -5.42 -0.37 39.07
C PRO A 509 -6.61 -1.16 39.61
N GLN A 510 -6.35 -2.16 40.45
CA GLN A 510 -7.40 -3.08 40.92
C GLN A 510 -8.34 -2.44 41.94
N ILE A 511 -7.87 -1.41 42.64
CA ILE A 511 -8.62 -0.64 43.63
C ILE A 511 -8.23 0.83 43.45
N ILE A 512 -8.84 1.49 42.47
CA ILE A 512 -8.63 2.91 42.12
C ILE A 512 -8.87 3.88 43.29
N LEU A 513 -9.36 3.38 44.43
CA LEU A 513 -9.54 4.11 45.67
C LEU A 513 -8.25 4.24 46.51
N ASN A 514 -7.24 3.39 46.26
CA ASN A 514 -5.95 3.42 46.95
C ASN A 514 -4.95 4.21 46.10
N CYS A 515 -4.72 5.45 46.49
CA CYS A 515 -3.75 6.31 45.84
C CYS A 515 -2.72 6.83 46.86
N ASP A 516 -1.54 7.21 46.36
CA ASP A 516 -0.54 7.99 47.09
C ASP A 516 -0.42 9.35 46.40
N ALA A 517 -0.43 10.44 47.17
CA ALA A 517 -0.20 11.78 46.63
C ALA A 517 1.10 12.41 47.16
N GLN A 518 1.81 13.09 46.28
CA GLN A 518 2.97 13.89 46.66
C GLN A 518 3.11 15.13 45.77
N ARG A 519 3.70 16.19 46.32
CA ARG A 519 4.18 17.33 45.54
C ARG A 519 5.59 17.02 45.04
N MET A 520 5.80 17.13 43.73
CA MET A 520 7.12 16.99 43.12
C MET A 520 8.03 18.12 43.60
N ILE A 521 9.25 17.76 44.00
CA ILE A 521 10.27 18.72 44.44
C ILE A 521 10.65 19.63 43.28
N ASN A 522 10.80 20.93 43.53
CA ASN A 522 11.14 21.94 42.52
C ASN A 522 10.13 22.05 41.36
N ALA A 523 8.86 21.69 41.58
CA ALA A 523 7.83 21.88 40.56
C ALA A 523 7.57 23.36 40.22
N GLU A 524 7.92 24.26 41.13
CA GLU A 524 7.90 25.72 40.93
C GLU A 524 8.89 26.20 39.85
N ASP A 525 9.89 25.40 39.50
CA ASP A 525 10.85 25.71 38.42
C ASP A 525 10.30 25.36 37.03
N TRP A 526 9.19 24.61 36.96
CA TRP A 526 8.56 24.25 35.70
C TRP A 526 7.91 25.47 35.05
N GLN A 527 8.01 25.55 33.72
CA GLN A 527 7.42 26.64 32.95
C GLN A 527 6.13 26.21 32.25
N ASN A 528 6.19 25.11 31.50
CA ASN A 528 5.04 24.54 30.79
C ASN A 528 5.20 23.01 30.63
N PRO A 529 4.90 22.22 31.68
CA PRO A 529 4.90 20.77 31.61
C PRO A 529 3.75 20.27 30.71
N ILE A 530 4.04 19.41 29.74
CA ILE A 530 3.05 18.97 28.73
C ILE A 530 2.91 17.45 28.59
N SER A 531 3.84 16.66 29.13
CA SER A 531 3.80 15.20 29.02
C SER A 531 4.60 14.54 30.15
N LEU A 532 4.17 13.34 30.55
CA LEU A 532 4.73 12.51 31.61
C LEU A 532 5.04 11.11 31.06
N THR A 533 6.23 10.60 31.30
CA THR A 533 6.59 9.20 31.04
C THR A 533 7.31 8.60 32.25
N ILE A 534 7.04 7.33 32.55
CA ILE A 534 7.72 6.58 33.59
C ILE A 534 8.60 5.51 32.93
N TRP A 535 9.90 5.55 33.20
CA TRP A 535 10.83 4.57 32.66
C TRP A 535 11.82 4.12 33.73
N ASN A 536 11.90 2.80 33.92
CA ASN A 536 12.73 2.16 34.94
C ASN A 536 12.54 2.81 36.33
N ARG A 537 11.27 3.00 36.74
CA ARG A 537 10.82 3.66 37.97
C ARG A 537 11.18 5.16 38.11
N ASN A 538 11.83 5.76 37.12
CA ASN A 538 12.08 7.20 37.14
C ASN A 538 10.94 7.92 36.44
N ILE A 539 10.56 9.08 36.96
CA ILE A 539 9.58 9.96 36.34
C ILE A 539 10.32 10.96 35.44
N TYR A 540 9.87 11.07 34.20
CA TYR A 540 10.33 12.05 33.24
C TYR A 540 9.19 12.99 32.90
N ILE A 541 9.43 14.29 33.03
CA ILE A 541 8.44 15.34 32.77
C ILE A 541 9.00 16.26 31.69
N LEU A 542 8.32 16.30 30.54
CA LEU A 542 8.67 17.19 29.45
C LEU A 542 8.10 18.59 29.72
N ASP A 543 9.00 19.55 29.85
CA ASP A 543 8.69 20.97 30.02
C ASP A 543 9.15 21.76 28.79
N SER A 544 8.16 22.10 27.96
CA SER A 544 8.35 22.66 26.63
C SER A 544 9.00 24.05 26.63
N GLU A 545 8.64 24.89 27.61
CA GLU A 545 9.12 26.28 27.68
C GLU A 545 10.46 26.40 28.41
N SER A 546 10.77 25.50 29.36
CA SER A 546 12.10 25.46 29.97
C SER A 546 13.17 24.76 29.12
N GLY A 547 12.74 24.05 28.06
CA GLY A 547 13.64 23.28 27.20
C GLY A 547 14.27 22.10 27.94
N GLN A 548 13.54 21.49 28.88
CA GLN A 548 14.00 20.36 29.68
C GLN A 548 13.06 19.15 29.63
N ILE A 549 13.64 17.98 29.89
CA ILE A 549 12.96 16.81 30.41
C ILE A 549 13.50 16.58 31.84
N TRP A 550 12.69 16.93 32.84
CA TRP A 550 13.06 16.76 34.24
C TRP A 550 12.99 15.29 34.64
N ARG A 551 14.10 14.75 35.16
CA ARG A 551 14.18 13.37 35.66
C ARG A 551 14.12 13.34 37.18
N TYR A 552 13.14 12.63 37.71
CA TYR A 552 12.97 12.36 39.13
C TYR A 552 13.31 10.90 39.43
N ASP A 553 14.30 10.69 40.28
CA ASP A 553 14.71 9.37 40.72
C ASP A 553 13.95 8.97 42.00
N PRO A 554 13.50 7.71 42.11
CA PRO A 554 12.76 7.26 43.28
C PRO A 554 13.68 7.07 44.50
N SER A 555 13.15 7.37 45.67
CA SER A 555 13.69 7.02 46.98
C SER A 555 12.63 6.21 47.75
N GLY A 556 12.81 4.88 47.78
CA GLY A 556 11.79 3.96 48.26
C GLY A 556 10.55 4.00 47.35
N SER A 557 9.39 4.32 47.91
CA SER A 557 8.12 4.51 47.19
C SER A 557 7.84 5.96 46.79
N SER A 558 8.72 6.92 47.11
CA SER A 558 8.48 8.37 46.94
C SER A 558 9.54 9.04 46.06
N TYR A 559 9.35 10.29 45.66
CA TYR A 559 10.33 11.08 44.91
C TYR A 559 10.71 12.35 45.67
N VAL A 560 11.62 12.21 46.64
CA VAL A 560 11.99 13.27 47.60
C VAL A 560 13.28 14.03 47.22
N SER A 561 13.92 13.65 46.11
CA SER A 561 15.13 14.29 45.62
C SER A 561 14.80 15.37 44.58
N ALA A 562 15.63 16.41 44.52
CA ALA A 562 15.54 17.40 43.44
C ALA A 562 15.72 16.74 42.06
N PRO A 563 15.03 17.22 41.01
CA PRO A 563 15.12 16.64 39.68
C PRO A 563 16.51 16.86 39.08
N ARG A 564 16.87 15.98 38.16
CA ARG A 564 18.05 16.13 37.30
C ARG A 564 17.62 16.60 35.92
N GLU A 565 18.44 17.46 35.35
CA GLU A 565 18.36 17.87 33.96
C GLU A 565 18.73 16.69 33.05
N TYR A 566 17.87 16.35 32.09
CA TYR A 566 18.20 15.37 31.06
C TYR A 566 19.15 15.98 30.00
N PHE A 567 18.80 17.16 29.48
CA PHE A 567 19.67 17.95 28.59
C PHE A 567 20.71 18.74 29.40
N SER A 568 21.90 18.17 29.57
CA SER A 568 23.01 18.83 30.27
C SER A 568 23.86 19.69 29.32
N GLY A 569 24.45 20.76 29.85
CA GLY A 569 25.33 21.67 29.10
C GLY A 569 24.62 22.88 28.48
N THR A 570 25.31 23.56 27.55
CA THR A 570 24.84 24.83 26.94
C THR A 570 24.03 24.65 25.65
N ALA A 571 24.07 23.46 25.03
CA ALA A 571 23.34 23.17 23.80
C ALA A 571 22.02 22.45 24.12
N ARG A 572 21.03 23.20 24.62
CA ARG A 572 19.67 22.67 24.87
C ARG A 572 18.86 22.65 23.58
N PRO A 573 18.10 21.58 23.29
CA PRO A 573 17.20 21.56 22.15
C PRO A 573 16.05 22.56 22.34
N ASN A 574 15.53 23.08 21.24
CA ASN A 574 14.30 23.87 21.29
C ASN A 574 13.10 22.90 21.42
N LEU A 575 12.35 23.00 22.51
CA LEU A 575 11.19 22.12 22.81
C LEU A 575 9.83 22.84 22.70
N ARG A 576 9.79 24.09 22.22
CA ARG A 576 8.56 24.92 22.22
C ARG A 576 7.39 24.35 21.42
N ASN A 577 7.68 23.58 20.36
CA ASN A 577 6.67 23.00 19.48
C ASN A 577 6.53 21.49 19.67
N VAL A 578 6.94 20.95 20.80
CA VAL A 578 6.81 19.51 21.10
C VAL A 578 5.37 19.20 21.49
N VAL A 579 4.85 18.06 21.02
CA VAL A 579 3.49 17.59 21.36
C VAL A 579 3.50 16.43 22.34
N ASP A 580 4.50 15.55 22.27
CA ASP A 580 4.63 14.40 23.16
C ASP A 580 6.05 13.82 23.12
N PHE A 581 6.37 12.95 24.09
CA PHE A 581 7.60 12.16 24.09
C PHE A 581 7.38 10.79 24.72
N THR A 582 8.29 9.85 24.44
CA THR A 582 8.33 8.54 25.08
C THR A 582 9.77 8.05 25.24
N ILE A 583 9.95 6.97 25.99
CA ILE A 583 11.26 6.35 26.24
C ILE A 583 11.17 4.88 25.90
N SER A 584 12.02 4.42 25.00
CA SER A 584 12.08 3.01 24.60
C SER A 584 12.70 2.12 25.68
N ALA A 585 12.56 0.80 25.54
CA ALA A 585 13.09 -0.16 26.50
C ALA A 585 14.61 -0.04 26.71
N ASP A 586 15.35 0.36 25.67
CA ASP A 586 16.80 0.62 25.71
C ASP A 586 17.17 2.03 26.22
N GLY A 587 16.20 2.86 26.58
CA GLY A 587 16.41 4.17 27.20
C GLY A 587 16.63 5.31 26.22
N VAL A 588 16.30 5.12 24.93
CA VAL A 588 16.32 6.19 23.94
C VAL A 588 15.06 7.04 24.12
N VAL A 589 15.26 8.36 24.18
CA VAL A 589 14.16 9.32 24.33
C VAL A 589 13.72 9.79 22.94
N TYR A 590 12.46 9.58 22.59
CA TYR A 590 11.87 10.05 21.33
C TYR A 590 10.93 11.20 21.61
N VAL A 591 11.13 12.31 20.89
CA VAL A 591 10.40 13.56 21.05
C VAL A 591 9.70 13.91 19.73
N LEU A 592 8.38 14.02 19.74
CA LEU A 592 7.57 14.36 18.57
C LEU A 592 7.21 15.85 18.59
N TYR A 593 7.45 16.53 17.48
CA TYR A 593 7.11 17.93 17.27
C TYR A 593 5.78 18.07 16.52
N ALA A 594 5.09 19.19 16.72
CA ALA A 594 3.80 19.52 16.12
C ALA A 594 3.84 19.62 14.59
N ASP A 595 5.03 19.81 14.02
CA ASP A 595 5.25 19.79 12.58
C ASP A 595 5.42 18.36 12.02
N GLY A 596 5.35 17.32 12.86
CA GLY A 596 5.50 15.91 12.50
C GLY A 596 6.94 15.41 12.44
N VAL A 597 7.93 16.25 12.80
CA VAL A 597 9.32 15.81 12.96
C VAL A 597 9.47 15.09 14.29
N MET A 598 10.17 13.96 14.29
CA MET A 598 10.56 13.25 15.50
C MET A 598 12.08 13.27 15.66
N LYS A 599 12.56 13.52 16.87
CA LYS A 599 13.98 13.49 17.22
C LYS A 599 14.23 12.44 18.30
N SER A 600 15.42 11.84 18.28
CA SER A 600 15.85 10.90 19.31
C SER A 600 17.02 11.45 20.12
N TYR A 601 17.10 11.05 21.39
CA TYR A 601 18.15 11.46 22.31
C TYR A 601 18.64 10.28 23.14
N ILE A 602 19.97 10.19 23.29
CA ILE A 602 20.65 9.19 24.11
C ILE A 602 21.49 9.91 25.15
N SER A 603 21.16 9.73 26.42
CA SER A 603 21.84 10.40 27.54
C SER A 603 21.94 11.92 27.37
N GLY A 604 20.86 12.56 26.91
CA GLY A 604 20.78 14.01 26.73
C GLY A 604 21.42 14.54 25.45
N ARG A 605 21.97 13.69 24.57
CA ARG A 605 22.55 14.09 23.28
C ARG A 605 21.66 13.63 22.13
N GLU A 606 21.46 14.51 21.15
CA GLU A 606 20.69 14.19 19.94
C GLU A 606 21.37 13.06 19.17
N ALA A 607 20.58 12.06 18.77
CA ALA A 607 21.01 10.96 17.93
C ALA A 607 20.34 11.08 16.54
N PRO A 608 20.97 10.55 15.47
CA PRO A 608 20.34 10.56 14.14
C PRO A 608 19.03 9.75 14.15
N PHE A 609 17.96 10.38 13.68
CA PHE A 609 16.67 9.73 13.47
C PHE A 609 15.94 10.42 12.32
N VAL A 610 15.36 9.64 11.42
CA VAL A 610 14.55 10.16 10.31
C VAL A 610 13.52 9.12 9.89
N PHE A 611 12.31 9.59 9.59
CA PHE A 611 11.30 8.74 8.96
C PHE A 611 11.68 8.42 7.51
N SER A 612 11.55 7.15 7.11
CA SER A 612 11.91 6.68 5.77
C SER A 612 10.87 5.69 5.22
N GLY A 613 10.84 5.49 3.90
CA GLY A 613 9.95 4.52 3.25
C GLY A 613 8.49 4.98 3.08
N PHE A 614 8.15 6.20 3.50
CA PHE A 614 6.84 6.81 3.24
C PHE A 614 6.67 7.14 1.76
N ASN A 615 5.43 7.08 1.27
CA ASN A 615 5.09 7.56 -0.06
C ASN A 615 5.11 9.10 -0.09
N GLU A 616 5.39 9.68 -1.26
CA GLU A 616 5.36 11.14 -1.44
C GLU A 616 4.01 11.73 -1.02
N GLY A 617 4.04 12.72 -0.13
CA GLY A 617 2.86 13.39 0.43
C GLY A 617 2.26 12.72 1.66
N SER A 618 2.80 11.58 2.08
CA SER A 618 2.38 10.85 3.30
C SER A 618 3.39 10.92 4.43
N GLU A 619 4.52 11.60 4.22
CA GLU A 619 5.56 11.75 5.22
C GLU A 619 5.00 12.45 6.48
N PRO A 620 5.39 12.02 7.69
CA PRO A 620 4.83 12.57 8.94
C PRO A 620 4.87 14.10 9.05
N HIS A 621 5.93 14.71 8.51
CA HIS A 621 6.09 16.16 8.51
C HIS A 621 5.20 16.91 7.49
N VAL A 622 4.73 16.20 6.45
CA VAL A 622 3.80 16.75 5.45
C VAL A 622 2.38 16.63 5.95
N VAL A 623 2.00 15.47 6.48
CA VAL A 623 0.64 15.20 6.99
C VAL A 623 0.41 15.70 8.41
N ARG A 624 1.45 16.24 9.06
CA ARG A 624 1.46 16.77 10.44
C ARG A 624 0.92 15.75 11.43
N THR A 625 1.75 14.81 11.83
CA THR A 625 1.39 13.86 12.89
C THR A 625 1.35 14.58 14.25
N GLU A 626 0.23 14.48 14.96
CA GLU A 626 -0.07 15.26 16.17
C GLU A 626 0.06 14.45 17.46
N GLY A 627 0.34 13.15 17.35
CA GLY A 627 0.52 12.24 18.48
C GLY A 627 1.11 10.91 18.04
N PHE A 628 1.62 10.16 19.00
CA PHE A 628 2.15 8.83 18.76
C PHE A 628 2.06 7.92 19.98
N ALA A 629 2.23 6.63 19.74
CA ALA A 629 2.47 5.64 20.78
C ALA A 629 3.64 4.74 20.38
N LEU A 630 4.46 4.38 21.37
CA LEU A 630 5.45 3.32 21.23
C LEU A 630 4.76 1.98 21.49
N ASN A 631 4.89 1.06 20.55
CA ASN A 631 4.66 -0.36 20.76
C ASN A 631 5.99 -1.00 21.15
N ASP A 632 6.12 -1.41 22.40
CA ASP A 632 7.31 -2.04 22.97
C ASP A 632 7.27 -3.58 22.95
N SER A 633 6.34 -4.15 22.17
CA SER A 633 6.25 -5.60 21.96
C SER A 633 7.57 -6.19 21.51
N ALA A 634 7.95 -7.33 22.12
CA ALA A 634 9.14 -8.08 21.76
C ALA A 634 9.10 -8.63 20.31
N PHE A 635 7.90 -8.74 19.71
CA PHE A 635 7.72 -9.35 18.40
C PHE A 635 7.62 -8.33 17.26
N ALA A 636 7.14 -7.12 17.54
CA ALA A 636 6.92 -6.08 16.53
C ALA A 636 7.07 -4.68 17.16
N PRO A 637 8.27 -4.28 17.59
CA PRO A 637 8.48 -2.98 18.20
C PRO A 637 8.40 -1.88 17.14
N GLY A 638 7.72 -0.77 17.46
CA GLY A 638 7.46 0.27 16.49
C GLY A 638 6.70 1.47 17.03
N PHE A 639 6.41 2.43 16.17
CA PHE A 639 5.58 3.58 16.49
C PHE A 639 4.27 3.54 15.72
N PHE A 640 3.19 3.88 16.41
CA PHE A 640 1.94 4.29 15.79
C PHE A 640 1.85 5.81 15.84
N LEU A 641 1.85 6.47 14.68
CA LEU A 641 1.70 7.92 14.53
C LEU A 641 0.27 8.24 14.09
N ILE A 642 -0.32 9.32 14.58
CA ILE A 642 -1.66 9.75 14.16
C ILE A 642 -1.63 11.10 13.46
N SER A 643 -2.34 11.21 12.35
CA SER A 643 -2.61 12.49 11.68
C SER A 643 -4.12 12.72 11.62
N ARG A 644 -4.56 13.82 12.23
CA ARG A 644 -5.97 14.25 12.19
C ARG A 644 -6.38 14.74 10.82
N GLY A 645 -5.53 15.55 10.17
CA GLY A 645 -5.79 16.05 8.82
C GLY A 645 -5.93 14.92 7.79
N ALA A 646 -5.11 13.88 7.90
CA ALA A 646 -5.18 12.71 7.02
C ALA A 646 -6.17 11.63 7.52
N ARG A 647 -6.71 11.75 8.74
CA ARG A 647 -7.57 10.74 9.39
C ARG A 647 -6.94 9.33 9.35
N THR A 648 -5.62 9.27 9.54
CA THR A 648 -4.80 8.09 9.28
C THR A 648 -3.90 7.79 10.47
N ILE A 649 -3.70 6.50 10.72
CA ILE A 649 -2.71 5.97 11.67
C ILE A 649 -1.57 5.38 10.84
N TYR A 650 -0.34 5.78 11.09
CA TYR A 650 0.85 5.25 10.41
C TYR A 650 1.62 4.34 11.35
N GLU A 651 2.08 3.21 10.85
CA GLU A 651 2.93 2.28 11.59
C GLU A 651 4.35 2.34 11.05
N THR A 652 5.33 2.42 11.95
CA THR A 652 6.76 2.40 11.61
C THR A 652 7.52 1.47 12.53
N THR A 653 8.70 1.03 12.10
CA THR A 653 9.68 0.43 13.01
C THR A 653 10.20 1.47 14.02
N VAL A 654 10.90 1.01 15.07
CA VAL A 654 11.62 1.90 16.02
C VAL A 654 12.72 2.72 15.34
N ALA A 655 13.20 2.26 14.18
CA ALA A 655 14.16 3.01 13.36
C ALA A 655 13.50 4.09 12.46
N GLY A 656 12.16 4.18 12.46
CA GLY A 656 11.41 5.15 11.66
C GLY A 656 11.12 4.68 10.22
N THR A 657 11.32 3.41 9.89
CA THR A 657 10.96 2.86 8.57
C THR A 657 9.46 2.60 8.52
N PHE A 658 8.78 3.17 7.52
CA PHE A 658 7.35 2.97 7.25
C PHE A 658 7.02 1.49 7.01
N ILE A 659 5.97 1.01 7.67
CA ILE A 659 5.42 -0.34 7.52
C ILE A 659 4.12 -0.24 6.72
N ASP A 660 3.10 0.39 7.31
CA ASP A 660 1.75 0.48 6.77
C ASP A 660 1.04 1.75 7.25
N SER A 661 -0.08 2.09 6.59
CA SER A 661 -1.00 3.12 7.06
C SER A 661 -2.42 2.59 7.15
N TYR A 662 -3.18 3.04 8.13
CA TYR A 662 -4.50 2.53 8.46
C TYR A 662 -5.53 3.66 8.47
N GLN A 663 -6.64 3.44 7.78
CA GLN A 663 -7.79 4.34 7.76
C GLN A 663 -9.06 3.57 8.10
N ALA A 664 -10.04 4.24 8.69
CA ALA A 664 -11.35 3.64 8.88
C ALA A 664 -12.12 3.52 7.54
N PHE A 665 -12.93 2.47 7.37
CA PHE A 665 -13.90 2.40 6.28
C PHE A 665 -14.83 3.62 6.30
N ASP A 666 -15.37 3.92 7.48
CA ASP A 666 -16.07 5.17 7.78
C ASP A 666 -15.09 6.17 8.37
N GLN A 667 -14.55 7.06 7.52
CA GLN A 667 -13.56 8.04 7.93
C GLN A 667 -14.09 9.09 8.93
N SER A 668 -15.42 9.28 9.03
CA SER A 668 -15.99 10.22 10.00
C SER A 668 -15.68 9.81 11.44
N LYS A 669 -15.51 8.51 11.69
CA LYS A 669 -15.14 7.97 13.01
C LYS A 669 -13.76 8.45 13.48
N LEU A 670 -12.84 8.74 12.56
CA LEU A 670 -11.48 9.20 12.88
C LEU A 670 -11.25 10.70 12.58
N GLU A 671 -12.32 11.46 12.36
CA GLU A 671 -12.23 12.90 12.06
C GLU A 671 -11.57 13.71 13.19
N LEU A 672 -11.79 13.31 14.44
CA LEU A 672 -11.28 13.97 15.64
C LEU A 672 -10.23 13.12 16.36
N ILE A 673 -9.47 12.31 15.63
CA ILE A 673 -8.39 11.49 16.18
C ILE A 673 -7.42 12.33 17.02
N SER A 674 -7.05 11.79 18.19
CA SER A 674 -6.35 12.54 19.24
C SER A 674 -5.35 11.70 20.02
N ALA A 675 -5.59 10.40 20.18
CA ALA A 675 -4.66 9.49 20.84
C ALA A 675 -4.74 8.08 20.25
N VAL A 676 -3.65 7.33 20.41
CA VAL A 676 -3.52 5.94 19.97
C VAL A 676 -2.78 5.14 21.04
N VAL A 677 -3.08 3.86 21.20
CA VAL A 677 -2.28 2.90 21.97
C VAL A 677 -2.45 1.50 21.38
N ALA A 678 -1.38 0.72 21.38
CA ALA A 678 -1.38 -0.64 20.84
C ALA A 678 -1.65 -1.68 21.94
N TYR A 679 -2.46 -2.69 21.61
CA TYR A 679 -2.60 -3.92 22.37
C TYR A 679 -2.03 -5.09 21.56
N SER A 680 -0.72 -5.21 21.60
CA SER A 680 0.05 -6.05 20.68
C SER A 680 -0.22 -7.54 20.83
N GLU A 681 -0.53 -8.02 22.04
CA GLU A 681 -0.89 -9.43 22.28
C GLU A 681 -2.18 -9.85 21.55
N GLN A 682 -3.09 -8.91 21.29
CA GLN A 682 -4.38 -9.14 20.63
C GLN A 682 -4.43 -8.62 19.20
N ASN A 683 -3.33 -8.04 18.67
CA ASN A 683 -3.28 -7.33 17.39
C ASN A 683 -4.36 -6.24 17.27
N ILE A 684 -4.63 -5.50 18.35
CA ILE A 684 -5.62 -4.42 18.36
C ILE A 684 -4.90 -3.08 18.55
N VAL A 685 -5.38 -2.04 17.89
CA VAL A 685 -5.02 -0.65 18.20
C VAL A 685 -6.27 0.06 18.70
N TYR A 686 -6.16 0.72 19.86
CA TYR A 686 -7.19 1.60 20.37
C TYR A 686 -6.91 3.03 19.93
N VAL A 687 -7.95 3.71 19.47
CA VAL A 687 -7.84 5.08 18.96
C VAL A 687 -8.92 5.94 19.59
N ALA A 688 -8.52 7.03 20.23
CA ALA A 688 -9.43 8.05 20.70
C ALA A 688 -9.74 9.03 19.56
N SER A 689 -11.03 9.28 19.32
CA SER A 689 -11.51 10.28 18.37
C SER A 689 -12.70 11.02 18.95
N GLY A 690 -12.50 12.31 19.24
CA GLY A 690 -13.47 13.14 19.95
C GLY A 690 -13.80 12.59 21.34
N ASN A 691 -15.02 12.08 21.50
CA ASN A 691 -15.52 11.55 22.76
C ASN A 691 -15.66 10.01 22.78
N THR A 692 -15.19 9.32 21.73
CA THR A 692 -15.32 7.87 21.58
C THR A 692 -13.93 7.25 21.47
N ILE A 693 -13.74 6.10 22.11
CA ILE A 693 -12.59 5.23 21.86
C ILE A 693 -13.05 4.11 20.95
N PHE A 694 -12.33 3.93 19.84
CA PHE A 694 -12.52 2.85 18.89
C PHE A 694 -11.45 1.79 19.09
N HIS A 695 -11.78 0.55 18.76
CA HIS A 695 -10.79 -0.50 18.57
C HIS A 695 -10.73 -0.85 17.08
N ILE A 696 -9.51 -1.08 16.60
CA ILE A 696 -9.20 -1.44 15.22
C ILE A 696 -8.40 -2.74 15.25
N ASP A 697 -8.92 -3.77 14.57
CA ASP A 697 -8.21 -5.04 14.41
C ASP A 697 -7.13 -4.88 13.33
N MET A 698 -5.89 -5.21 13.69
CA MET A 698 -4.74 -5.07 12.80
C MET A 698 -4.46 -6.36 12.03
N ALA A 699 -5.02 -7.50 12.47
CA ALA A 699 -4.90 -8.77 11.78
C ALA A 699 -5.60 -8.71 10.40
N VAL A 700 -5.09 -9.50 9.45
CA VAL A 700 -5.75 -9.66 8.14
C VAL A 700 -6.95 -10.58 8.34
N GLN A 701 -8.16 -10.05 8.15
CA GLN A 701 -9.38 -10.86 8.07
C GLN A 701 -9.47 -11.59 6.72
#